data_AF-S4XSB8-F1
#
_entry.id   AF-S4XSB8-F1
#
_cell.length_a   1.000
_cell.length_b   1.000
_cell.length_c   1.000
_cell.angle_alpha   90.00
_cell.angle_beta   90.00
_cell.angle_gamma   90.00
#
_symmetry.space_group_name_H-M   'P 1'
#
loop_
_entity.id
_entity.type
_entity.pdbx_description
1 polymer ?
#
loop_
_entity_poly.entity_id
_entity_poly.type
_entity_poly.pdbx_seq_one_letter_code
_entity_poly.pdbx_strand_id
1 'polypeptide(L)'
;MRQHRTRAHLWLPLFFLPACVSFDPLDSDEAIASHQAALTGTDLTPASTVDVSDMRGNPPGVEGIDKVHDGDVDTKLFMPHRTEWIQYRMQAPSIIVSYDITSANDFPDRDPSSWTFEGSIDGLSWDVLDTRTNQSFTSRHQTRSFTFSNSSAYLYYRLNVSQNLGGGNALQLAELRVGGSLAAGTMPGTPVLAAPSVDSDAVTLTWTPAANASGYYVQRVNDDGSGTTEIFTSSTSYTDTNLAPGTSYLYQVQAVNGALRGFPSEVSARATTAGVAVHQDITALSSSVPVEQHPGNGVAGEDVAKVTDNNPFSKYYEPSSSTWIRLETPSAVVTSYSLTSANDFPSRDPKDWTLEGSNDGTSWTVLDTRTNQSFTNRHSARAYSCNPERLEFSRYRLHIQDNHGAGDTQLAEWRLFGTSSASLAAPAAPGSVNAQALSGNQIRVTWTDNAGQLNPEASYRVERATNSSFTSGLVVGTTGAGSTELRATGLAPNQTYYFRVSAQNAAGSSITVGPVSATTTANTPPASFVENGWYDGHNRTVTLAYSDANLAAYFDQYVPNPSGATWVAPIVSEAWGYAKDTYGSMVDPILHMIGNQDNAPGEVPGTLAYNVGGVVYASDSAASYRNIIFTVSSDWSAPDYGWVVQSLIHEMGHIVESNNNGIAGSPAFNAWGDSKWAEIFGYDVFLHLTTISPNLAPEIYADNVSHTDGFGVYWFRDWYYPLYTGDFGNTDADHKGSRFLSRFFQLLAEHLPTINSTYGNRPLNLGEFIHFCAGAAGVDLEDEARLAFRWTPQLELELAKAQTEFPGVSALYLGTCTPESDAQFCARLGAGCGSLSDVDNCGAPRSVSSCGSCTAPETCGGGGTPNECGASGGSAPCDGLCSSPVVFSTQSYHSGNLGTAATCHETTVDLQGLNCGNFAAGRTFRINGVLVTCNGANVTLPAERNGGYCMQTSAGNQPWAYFSTF
;
A
#
# COMPACT_ATOMS: atom_id res chain seq x y z
N MET A 1 75.71 -13.59 40.91
CA MET A 1 76.58 -12.59 40.25
C MET A 1 76.86 -13.03 38.81
N ARG A 2 76.61 -12.12 37.84
CA ARG A 2 77.05 -12.07 36.42
C ARG A 2 76.51 -13.09 35.39
N GLN A 3 75.55 -12.58 34.60
CA GLN A 3 75.52 -12.40 33.12
C GLN A 3 76.04 -13.46 32.11
N HIS A 4 75.13 -13.73 31.15
CA HIS A 4 75.27 -13.83 29.66
C HIS A 4 75.97 -15.04 29.00
N ARG A 5 75.24 -15.82 28.16
CA ARG A 5 75.18 -15.70 26.66
C ARG A 5 74.50 -16.93 26.00
N THR A 6 73.66 -16.58 25.02
CA THR A 6 73.21 -17.21 23.75
C THR A 6 73.87 -18.47 23.14
N ARG A 7 73.01 -19.24 22.41
CA ARG A 7 73.08 -19.83 21.03
C ARG A 7 73.01 -21.37 20.84
N ALA A 8 71.98 -21.77 20.07
CA ALA A 8 71.97 -22.57 18.82
C ALA A 8 72.19 -24.12 18.76
N HIS A 9 71.30 -24.73 17.96
CA HIS A 9 71.39 -25.89 17.04
C HIS A 9 71.52 -27.37 17.50
N LEU A 10 70.51 -28.15 17.04
CA LEU A 10 70.47 -29.52 16.47
C LEU A 10 71.51 -30.57 16.92
N TRP A 11 71.03 -31.77 17.34
CA TRP A 11 71.10 -33.03 16.57
C TRP A 11 70.38 -34.20 17.28
N LEU A 12 69.77 -35.06 16.45
CA LEU A 12 69.07 -36.33 16.72
C LEU A 12 70.05 -37.47 17.14
N PRO A 13 69.57 -38.59 17.73
CA PRO A 13 69.14 -39.74 16.91
C PRO A 13 67.88 -40.51 17.38
N LEU A 14 67.37 -41.27 16.41
CA LEU A 14 66.24 -42.22 16.34
C LEU A 14 66.22 -43.29 17.47
N PHE A 15 65.10 -43.91 17.88
CA PHE A 15 64.23 -44.83 17.11
C PHE A 15 62.97 -45.29 17.91
N PHE A 16 61.88 -45.58 17.16
CA PHE A 16 60.65 -46.41 17.44
C PHE A 16 59.45 -45.90 18.30
N LEU A 17 58.46 -45.29 17.61
CA LEU A 17 56.99 -45.58 17.45
C LEU A 17 56.19 -46.47 18.47
N PRO A 18 54.83 -46.34 18.56
CA PRO A 18 54.12 -45.81 19.75
C PRO A 18 52.91 -46.65 20.26
N ALA A 19 52.13 -46.04 21.18
CA ALA A 19 50.76 -46.33 21.68
C ALA A 19 50.75 -46.73 23.18
N CYS A 20 49.87 -46.26 24.08
CA CYS A 20 48.74 -45.31 24.07
C CYS A 20 48.35 -45.00 25.55
N VAL A 21 47.74 -43.83 25.79
CA VAL A 21 46.85 -43.36 26.89
C VAL A 21 47.24 -43.52 28.37
N SER A 22 47.29 -42.39 29.09
CA SER A 22 46.33 -41.94 30.13
C SER A 22 47.01 -41.24 31.30
N PHE A 23 46.56 -40.02 31.62
CA PHE A 23 46.72 -39.41 32.95
C PHE A 23 45.50 -38.55 33.26
N ASP A 24 45.15 -38.58 34.55
CA ASP A 24 44.08 -37.90 35.29
C ASP A 24 44.74 -37.41 36.61
N PRO A 25 44.08 -36.71 37.55
CA PRO A 25 43.48 -35.36 37.60
C PRO A 25 44.17 -34.48 38.70
N LEU A 26 43.97 -33.16 38.92
CA LEU A 26 42.90 -32.36 39.58
C LEU A 26 43.50 -30.90 39.67
N ASP A 27 42.76 -29.79 39.51
CA ASP A 27 42.08 -29.08 40.63
C ASP A 27 41.17 -27.93 40.10
N SER A 28 39.94 -27.90 40.63
CA SER A 28 38.97 -26.82 40.95
C SER A 28 38.83 -25.47 40.18
N ASP A 29 37.60 -25.20 39.70
CA ASP A 29 36.88 -23.92 39.91
C ASP A 29 35.34 -24.15 39.84
N GLU A 30 34.59 -23.27 40.48
CA GLU A 30 33.25 -23.46 41.05
C GLU A 30 32.07 -23.60 40.06
N ALA A 31 31.25 -24.64 40.32
CA ALA A 31 29.79 -24.73 40.17
C ALA A 31 29.10 -24.02 38.98
N ILE A 32 29.12 -24.67 37.81
CA ILE A 32 28.02 -24.59 36.83
C ILE A 32 26.76 -25.15 37.52
N ALA A 33 25.79 -24.30 37.86
CA ALA A 33 24.48 -24.75 38.31
C ALA A 33 23.69 -25.30 37.10
N SER A 34 24.12 -26.44 36.59
CA SER A 34 23.37 -27.26 35.64
C SER A 34 22.20 -27.91 36.38
N HIS A 35 21.07 -27.21 36.48
CA HIS A 35 19.80 -27.81 36.85
C HIS A 35 18.89 -27.92 35.63
N GLN A 36 19.31 -28.72 34.63
CA GLN A 36 18.38 -29.21 33.60
C GLN A 36 17.36 -30.13 34.29
N ALA A 37 16.15 -29.63 34.54
CA ALA A 37 15.00 -30.53 34.50
C ALA A 37 14.99 -31.18 33.10
N ALA A 38 14.79 -32.49 33.03
CA ALA A 38 14.86 -33.19 31.77
C ALA A 38 13.63 -32.84 30.93
N LEU A 39 13.85 -32.17 29.79
CA LEU A 39 12.89 -32.13 28.69
C LEU A 39 12.38 -33.56 28.44
N THR A 40 11.07 -33.70 28.21
CA THR A 40 10.54 -35.02 27.86
C THR A 40 10.82 -35.28 26.39
N GLY A 41 11.73 -36.22 26.13
CA GLY A 41 12.19 -36.56 24.79
C GLY A 41 13.56 -35.95 24.47
N THR A 42 13.86 -35.86 23.19
CA THR A 42 15.05 -35.18 22.65
C THR A 42 14.82 -33.67 22.66
N ASP A 43 15.83 -32.91 23.05
CA ASP A 43 15.86 -31.46 22.87
C ASP A 43 15.94 -31.16 21.37
N LEU A 44 14.91 -30.51 20.84
CA LEU A 44 14.76 -30.17 19.43
C LEU A 44 14.77 -28.66 19.21
N THR A 45 15.25 -27.89 20.19
CA THR A 45 15.37 -26.44 20.10
C THR A 45 16.26 -26.07 18.91
N PRO A 46 15.82 -25.18 17.99
CA PRO A 46 16.66 -24.75 16.88
C PRO A 46 17.95 -24.10 17.37
N ALA A 47 19.08 -24.47 16.79
CA ALA A 47 20.39 -23.89 17.10
C ALA A 47 20.71 -22.63 16.27
N SER A 48 19.91 -22.36 15.24
CA SER A 48 20.12 -21.27 14.29
C SER A 48 19.22 -20.10 14.62
N THR A 49 19.78 -18.89 14.70
CA THR A 49 19.02 -17.68 15.03
C THR A 49 18.03 -17.26 13.95
N VAL A 50 18.23 -17.66 12.69
CA VAL A 50 17.26 -17.38 11.60
C VAL A 50 16.00 -18.25 11.68
N ASP A 51 15.98 -19.25 12.56
CA ASP A 51 14.82 -20.12 12.77
C ASP A 51 13.98 -19.70 13.98
N VAL A 52 14.38 -18.65 14.70
CA VAL A 52 13.57 -18.06 15.78
C VAL A 52 13.07 -16.68 15.37
N SER A 53 11.81 -16.41 15.70
CA SER A 53 11.17 -15.11 15.51
C SER A 53 10.21 -14.85 16.66
N ASP A 54 9.76 -13.62 16.82
CA ASP A 54 8.71 -13.22 17.73
C ASP A 54 7.72 -12.26 17.03
N MET A 55 6.60 -11.91 17.68
CA MET A 55 5.54 -11.10 17.04
C MET A 55 6.03 -9.78 16.47
N ARG A 56 7.11 -9.26 17.04
CA ARG A 56 7.61 -7.90 16.81
C ARG A 56 9.05 -7.90 16.32
N GLY A 57 9.58 -9.08 16.04
CA GLY A 57 10.88 -9.25 15.42
C GLY A 57 12.01 -8.54 16.15
N ASN A 58 12.16 -8.81 17.44
CA ASN A 58 13.28 -8.31 18.23
C ASN A 58 14.60 -8.81 17.61
N PRO A 59 15.53 -7.91 17.22
CA PRO A 59 16.75 -8.33 16.56
C PRO A 59 17.67 -9.11 17.53
N PRO A 60 18.63 -9.89 17.03
CA PRO A 60 19.68 -10.46 17.86
C PRO A 60 20.47 -9.38 18.60
N GLY A 61 20.84 -9.61 19.85
CA GLY A 61 21.53 -8.60 20.66
C GLY A 61 21.66 -8.96 22.13
N VAL A 62 22.15 -8.04 22.95
CA VAL A 62 22.42 -8.30 24.40
C VAL A 62 21.18 -8.84 25.13
N GLU A 63 20.00 -8.33 24.77
CA GLU A 63 18.71 -8.83 25.27
C GLU A 63 17.74 -9.20 24.14
N GLY A 64 18.28 -9.69 23.01
CA GLY A 64 17.55 -9.94 21.76
C GLY A 64 16.87 -11.32 21.69
N ILE A 65 16.21 -11.60 20.55
CA ILE A 65 15.48 -12.87 20.34
C ILE A 65 16.40 -14.08 20.35
N ASP A 66 17.68 -13.92 20.00
CA ASP A 66 18.68 -15.00 20.03
C ASP A 66 18.87 -15.58 21.44
N LYS A 67 18.50 -14.82 22.49
CA LYS A 67 18.73 -15.21 23.88
C LYS A 67 17.83 -16.32 24.35
N VAL A 68 16.67 -16.53 23.73
CA VAL A 68 15.76 -17.59 24.17
C VAL A 68 16.25 -19.01 23.85
N HIS A 69 17.35 -19.16 23.11
CA HIS A 69 17.82 -20.46 22.65
C HIS A 69 19.36 -20.56 22.56
N ASP A 70 20.10 -19.65 23.20
CA ASP A 70 21.56 -19.67 23.17
C ASP A 70 22.17 -20.61 24.21
N GLY A 71 21.34 -21.18 25.08
CA GLY A 71 21.73 -22.14 26.10
C GLY A 71 22.37 -21.50 27.32
N ASP A 72 22.40 -20.17 27.40
CA ASP A 72 22.97 -19.40 28.51
C ASP A 72 21.85 -18.75 29.34
N VAL A 73 21.58 -19.35 30.50
CA VAL A 73 20.54 -18.88 31.43
C VAL A 73 20.84 -17.52 32.07
N ASP A 74 22.07 -17.02 31.95
CA ASP A 74 22.47 -15.70 32.44
C ASP A 74 22.18 -14.59 31.41
N THR A 75 21.87 -14.95 30.17
CA THR A 75 21.33 -14.05 29.16
C THR A 75 19.79 -14.07 29.18
N LYS A 76 19.15 -13.08 28.54
CA LYS A 76 17.70 -13.02 28.48
C LYS A 76 17.20 -12.30 27.26
N LEU A 77 16.04 -12.71 26.78
CA LEU A 77 15.18 -11.82 26.04
C LEU A 77 14.47 -10.89 27.03
N PHE A 78 14.51 -9.58 26.76
CA PHE A 78 13.72 -8.59 27.47
C PHE A 78 12.88 -7.80 26.48
N MET A 79 11.60 -7.65 26.80
CA MET A 79 10.65 -6.89 26.00
C MET A 79 9.87 -5.95 26.91
N PRO A 80 9.67 -4.67 26.54
CA PRO A 80 8.85 -3.73 27.29
C PRO A 80 7.35 -3.93 27.03
N HIS A 81 6.88 -5.18 26.93
CA HIS A 81 5.49 -5.57 26.66
C HIS A 81 5.10 -6.81 27.45
N ARG A 82 3.85 -6.94 27.86
CA ARG A 82 3.39 -8.07 28.72
C ARG A 82 2.85 -9.29 27.98
N THR A 83 2.67 -9.16 26.66
CA THR A 83 2.11 -10.20 25.78
C THR A 83 2.97 -10.31 24.55
N GLU A 84 3.27 -11.51 24.08
CA GLU A 84 4.19 -11.77 22.99
C GLU A 84 4.00 -13.18 22.45
N TRP A 85 4.28 -13.43 21.18
CA TRP A 85 4.57 -14.79 20.73
C TRP A 85 6.03 -14.97 20.37
N ILE A 86 6.59 -16.15 20.66
CA ILE A 86 7.96 -16.56 20.28
C ILE A 86 7.83 -17.86 19.51
N GLN A 87 8.38 -17.90 18.30
CA GLN A 87 8.16 -18.95 17.31
C GLN A 87 9.48 -19.58 16.86
N TYR A 88 9.45 -20.90 16.75
CA TYR A 88 10.48 -21.71 16.11
C TYR A 88 10.01 -22.25 14.77
N ARG A 89 10.84 -22.06 13.73
CA ARG A 89 10.85 -22.87 12.51
C ARG A 89 11.71 -24.11 12.78
N MET A 90 11.08 -25.27 12.78
CA MET A 90 11.78 -26.52 13.05
C MET A 90 12.57 -26.98 11.81
N GLN A 91 13.75 -27.55 12.03
CA GLN A 91 14.58 -28.14 10.97
C GLN A 91 13.93 -29.37 10.31
N ALA A 92 13.00 -30.01 11.01
CA ALA A 92 12.16 -31.09 10.50
C ALA A 92 10.84 -31.14 11.30
N PRO A 93 9.75 -31.68 10.72
CA PRO A 93 8.52 -32.00 11.43
C PRO A 93 8.78 -32.75 12.72
N SER A 94 8.44 -32.10 13.81
CA SER A 94 8.73 -32.57 15.15
C SER A 94 7.42 -32.72 15.89
N ILE A 95 7.32 -33.76 16.72
CA ILE A 95 6.25 -33.94 17.69
C ILE A 95 6.79 -33.44 19.02
N ILE A 96 6.47 -32.20 19.37
CA ILE A 96 6.83 -31.60 20.65
C ILE A 96 5.77 -31.98 21.67
N VAL A 97 6.22 -32.49 22.82
CA VAL A 97 5.36 -32.94 23.94
C VAL A 97 5.73 -32.25 25.25
N SER A 98 6.80 -31.46 25.23
CA SER A 98 7.21 -30.65 26.36
C SER A 98 7.91 -29.38 25.91
N TYR A 99 7.83 -28.35 26.74
CA TYR A 99 8.67 -27.17 26.62
C TYR A 99 9.13 -26.72 28.01
N ASP A 100 10.29 -26.09 28.03
CA ASP A 100 10.86 -25.47 29.20
C ASP A 100 10.85 -23.96 29.01
N ILE A 101 10.52 -23.23 30.08
CA ILE A 101 10.72 -21.79 30.16
C ILE A 101 11.67 -21.53 31.34
N THR A 102 12.72 -20.75 31.12
CA THR A 102 13.63 -20.32 32.18
C THR A 102 13.40 -18.85 32.51
N SER A 103 13.18 -18.54 33.79
CA SER A 103 13.08 -17.14 34.25
C SER A 103 14.42 -16.42 34.11
N ALA A 104 14.37 -15.11 33.81
CA ALA A 104 15.57 -14.30 33.65
C ALA A 104 16.27 -13.97 35.00
N ASN A 105 17.11 -12.93 35.03
CA ASN A 105 18.05 -12.65 36.12
C ASN A 105 17.62 -11.56 37.15
N ASP A 106 16.89 -10.51 36.73
CA ASP A 106 16.56 -9.34 37.57
C ASP A 106 15.12 -9.24 38.18
N PHE A 107 14.02 -9.26 37.40
CA PHE A 107 12.69 -8.84 37.89
C PHE A 107 11.51 -9.86 37.74
N PRO A 108 11.10 -10.60 38.79
CA PRO A 108 10.11 -11.69 38.70
C PRO A 108 8.76 -11.33 38.06
N ASP A 109 8.27 -10.11 38.26
CA ASP A 109 6.97 -9.66 37.74
C ASP A 109 6.89 -9.68 36.21
N ARG A 110 8.05 -9.69 35.53
CA ARG A 110 8.15 -9.73 34.07
C ARG A 110 8.15 -11.14 33.51
N ASP A 111 8.24 -12.17 34.35
CA ASP A 111 8.26 -13.54 33.86
C ASP A 111 6.87 -13.92 33.29
N PRO A 112 6.78 -14.77 32.26
CA PRO A 112 5.50 -15.24 31.72
C PRO A 112 4.64 -15.89 32.82
N SER A 113 3.34 -15.59 32.85
CA SER A 113 2.39 -16.19 33.80
C SER A 113 1.23 -16.93 33.12
N SER A 114 0.80 -16.47 31.94
CA SER A 114 -0.25 -17.13 31.16
C SER A 114 0.10 -17.13 29.67
N TRP A 115 -0.08 -18.27 29.01
CA TRP A 115 0.24 -18.46 27.60
C TRP A 115 -0.46 -19.67 26.98
N THR A 116 -0.55 -19.69 25.66
CA THR A 116 -0.77 -20.90 24.87
C THR A 116 0.55 -21.38 24.25
N PHE A 117 0.70 -22.68 24.08
CA PHE A 117 1.77 -23.27 23.26
C PHE A 117 1.12 -23.94 22.05
N GLU A 118 1.58 -23.60 20.86
CA GLU A 118 0.85 -23.81 19.61
C GLU A 118 1.75 -24.47 18.55
N GLY A 119 1.16 -25.22 17.62
CA GLY A 119 1.85 -25.86 16.50
C GLY A 119 1.20 -25.56 15.16
N SER A 120 1.99 -25.48 14.10
CA SER A 120 1.50 -25.26 12.73
C SER A 120 2.29 -26.03 11.67
N ILE A 121 1.57 -26.54 10.67
CA ILE A 121 2.16 -27.26 9.53
C ILE A 121 2.53 -26.33 8.37
N ASP A 122 1.95 -25.14 8.33
CA ASP A 122 1.99 -24.20 7.20
C ASP A 122 2.37 -22.77 7.64
N GLY A 123 2.51 -22.51 8.94
CA GLY A 123 2.76 -21.18 9.50
C GLY A 123 1.52 -20.26 9.48
N LEU A 124 0.39 -20.72 8.93
CA LEU A 124 -0.85 -19.96 8.76
C LEU A 124 -1.90 -20.38 9.78
N SER A 125 -2.14 -21.69 9.88
CA SER A 125 -3.15 -22.28 10.74
C SER A 125 -2.48 -22.87 11.97
N TRP A 126 -2.96 -22.49 13.16
CA TRP A 126 -2.32 -22.83 14.43
C TRP A 126 -3.23 -23.65 15.32
N ASP A 127 -2.74 -24.82 15.74
CA ASP A 127 -3.38 -25.68 16.73
C ASP A 127 -2.86 -25.34 18.12
N VAL A 128 -3.76 -25.09 19.08
CA VAL A 128 -3.40 -24.90 20.49
C VAL A 128 -3.12 -26.26 21.12
N LEU A 129 -1.87 -26.49 21.54
CA LEU A 129 -1.38 -27.76 22.09
C LEU A 129 -1.35 -27.78 23.63
N ASP A 130 -1.10 -26.62 24.24
CA ASP A 130 -1.11 -26.45 25.69
C ASP A 130 -1.63 -25.06 26.07
N THR A 131 -2.18 -24.94 27.28
CA THR A 131 -2.62 -23.67 27.86
C THR A 131 -2.22 -23.63 29.31
N ARG A 132 -1.48 -22.59 29.69
CA ARG A 132 -1.06 -22.34 31.07
C ARG A 132 -1.56 -20.98 31.52
N THR A 133 -1.96 -20.92 32.78
CA THR A 133 -2.40 -19.68 33.43
C THR A 133 -1.85 -19.61 34.84
N ASN A 134 -1.63 -18.40 35.35
CA ASN A 134 -1.20 -18.15 36.73
C ASN A 134 0.07 -18.93 37.13
N GLN A 135 1.01 -19.07 36.21
CA GLN A 135 2.32 -19.64 36.48
C GLN A 135 3.24 -18.60 37.13
N SER A 136 4.15 -19.07 37.98
CA SER A 136 5.16 -18.24 38.63
C SER A 136 6.50 -18.97 38.73
N PHE A 137 7.58 -18.22 38.92
CA PHE A 137 8.91 -18.73 39.19
C PHE A 137 9.34 -18.33 40.60
N THR A 138 9.77 -19.32 41.40
CA THR A 138 10.13 -19.15 42.82
C THR A 138 11.57 -18.70 43.03
N SER A 139 12.39 -18.75 41.98
CA SER A 139 13.77 -18.26 41.96
C SER A 139 14.13 -17.72 40.57
N ARG A 140 15.24 -16.98 40.48
CA ARG A 140 15.79 -16.54 39.18
C ARG A 140 16.59 -17.64 38.53
N HIS A 141 16.72 -17.58 37.21
CA HIS A 141 17.29 -18.65 36.37
C HIS A 141 16.59 -20.00 36.61
N GLN A 142 15.32 -19.95 37.02
CA GLN A 142 14.55 -21.15 37.28
C GLN A 142 13.95 -21.65 35.99
N THR A 143 14.39 -22.83 35.56
CA THR A 143 13.73 -23.58 34.50
C THR A 143 12.48 -24.27 35.04
N ARG A 144 11.35 -24.06 34.37
CA ARG A 144 10.11 -24.80 34.59
C ARG A 144 9.77 -25.59 33.33
N SER A 145 9.53 -26.88 33.53
CA SER A 145 9.14 -27.81 32.47
C SER A 145 7.65 -28.03 32.45
N PHE A 146 7.07 -28.02 31.26
CA PHE A 146 5.66 -28.25 31.01
C PHE A 146 5.51 -29.39 30.02
N THR A 147 4.69 -30.39 30.37
CA THR A 147 4.39 -31.51 29.49
C THR A 147 2.91 -31.48 29.09
N PHE A 148 2.64 -31.92 27.88
CA PHE A 148 1.30 -31.99 27.29
C PHE A 148 1.22 -33.19 26.35
N SER A 149 0.00 -33.56 25.94
CA SER A 149 -0.20 -34.65 24.99
C SER A 149 -0.25 -34.09 23.58
N ASN A 150 0.64 -34.55 22.72
CA ASN A 150 0.62 -34.25 21.30
C ASN A 150 1.10 -35.47 20.52
N SER A 151 0.40 -35.76 19.42
CA SER A 151 0.75 -36.82 18.48
C SER A 151 0.95 -36.29 17.05
N SER A 152 0.71 -35.00 16.83
CA SER A 152 0.85 -34.33 15.54
C SER A 152 2.24 -33.73 15.41
N ALA A 153 2.80 -33.85 14.21
CA ALA A 153 4.09 -33.25 13.88
C ALA A 153 3.88 -31.90 13.19
N TYR A 154 4.62 -30.89 13.61
CA TYR A 154 4.52 -29.53 13.08
C TYR A 154 5.90 -29.03 12.62
N LEU A 155 5.89 -28.12 11.65
CA LEU A 155 7.07 -27.41 11.16
C LEU A 155 7.31 -26.12 11.92
N TYR A 156 6.28 -25.57 12.56
CA TYR A 156 6.35 -24.35 13.33
C TYR A 156 5.76 -24.58 14.72
N TYR A 157 6.40 -24.02 15.74
CA TYR A 157 5.92 -24.03 17.12
C TYR A 157 5.99 -22.64 17.71
N ARG A 158 5.02 -22.29 18.55
CA ARG A 158 4.89 -20.93 19.09
C ARG A 158 4.48 -20.91 20.54
N LEU A 159 5.23 -20.20 21.39
CA LEU A 159 4.83 -19.80 22.74
C LEU A 159 4.12 -18.45 22.66
N ASN A 160 2.81 -18.40 22.88
CA ASN A 160 1.99 -17.19 22.79
C ASN A 160 1.58 -16.71 24.20
N VAL A 161 2.40 -15.84 24.77
CA VAL A 161 2.24 -15.23 26.10
C VAL A 161 1.12 -14.20 26.09
N SER A 162 0.11 -14.44 26.93
CA SER A 162 -1.04 -13.58 27.12
C SER A 162 -0.96 -12.72 28.37
N GLN A 163 -0.15 -13.10 29.37
CA GLN A 163 0.11 -12.32 30.58
C GLN A 163 1.48 -12.63 31.19
N ASN A 164 2.08 -11.64 31.84
CA ASN A 164 3.21 -11.78 32.77
C ASN A 164 2.74 -11.83 34.23
N LEU A 165 3.65 -12.07 35.18
CA LEU A 165 3.30 -12.29 36.58
C LEU A 165 2.76 -11.05 37.30
N GLY A 166 3.39 -9.88 37.12
CA GLY A 166 3.05 -8.67 37.87
C GLY A 166 2.06 -7.73 37.16
N GLY A 167 1.59 -8.07 35.96
CA GLY A 167 0.61 -7.28 35.20
C GLY A 167 1.13 -5.97 34.60
N GLY A 168 2.40 -5.60 34.85
CA GLY A 168 3.07 -4.45 34.22
C GLY A 168 3.44 -4.71 32.76
N ASN A 169 3.85 -3.70 32.00
CA ASN A 169 4.16 -3.81 30.57
C ASN A 169 5.61 -4.26 30.30
N ALA A 170 6.02 -5.43 30.80
CA ALA A 170 7.33 -5.98 30.45
C ALA A 170 7.36 -7.50 30.57
N LEU A 171 8.02 -8.16 29.63
CA LEU A 171 8.20 -9.60 29.56
C LEU A 171 9.69 -9.90 29.51
N GLN A 172 10.09 -11.00 30.12
CA GLN A 172 11.44 -11.51 29.97
C GLN A 172 11.46 -13.03 30.09
N LEU A 173 12.44 -13.64 29.44
CA LEU A 173 12.76 -15.04 29.61
C LEU A 173 14.22 -15.26 29.27
N ALA A 174 14.87 -16.15 30.01
CA ALA A 174 16.23 -16.57 29.68
C ALA A 174 16.20 -17.56 28.53
N GLU A 175 15.40 -18.63 28.64
CA GLU A 175 15.42 -19.72 27.66
C GLU A 175 14.01 -20.24 27.40
N LEU A 176 13.77 -20.67 26.16
CA LEU A 176 12.63 -21.44 25.69
C LEU A 176 13.14 -22.69 24.98
N ARG A 177 13.07 -23.84 25.64
CA ARG A 177 13.51 -25.10 25.03
C ARG A 177 12.31 -25.97 24.70
N VAL A 178 12.40 -26.76 23.62
CA VAL A 178 11.33 -27.66 23.20
C VAL A 178 11.81 -29.11 23.16
N GLY A 179 11.06 -29.98 23.83
CA GLY A 179 11.37 -31.38 24.01
C GLY A 179 10.34 -32.29 23.35
N GLY A 180 10.82 -33.26 22.58
CA GLY A 180 9.95 -34.25 21.97
C GLY A 180 10.66 -35.26 21.12
N SER A 181 10.10 -35.56 19.96
CA SER A 181 10.70 -36.51 19.02
C SER A 181 10.50 -36.04 17.60
N LEU A 182 11.45 -36.35 16.73
CA LEU A 182 11.22 -36.24 15.31
C LEU A 182 10.07 -37.18 14.93
N ALA A 183 9.22 -36.74 14.01
CA ALA A 183 8.11 -37.55 13.58
C ALA A 183 8.61 -38.88 13.00
N ALA A 184 7.99 -40.00 13.41
CA ALA A 184 8.32 -41.30 12.86
C ALA A 184 7.88 -41.36 11.39
N GLY A 185 8.81 -41.69 10.50
CA GLY A 185 8.59 -41.70 9.06
C GLY A 185 9.78 -41.11 8.33
N THR A 186 9.82 -41.30 7.01
CA THR A 186 10.89 -40.72 6.20
C THR A 186 10.42 -39.39 5.63
N MET A 187 11.13 -38.32 5.98
CA MET A 187 10.76 -36.98 5.57
C MET A 187 10.68 -36.85 4.04
N PRO A 188 9.60 -36.27 3.50
CA PRO A 188 9.58 -35.91 2.11
C PRO A 188 10.61 -34.79 1.88
N GLY A 189 11.44 -34.94 0.85
CA GLY A 189 12.43 -33.92 0.48
C GLY A 189 11.78 -32.67 -0.10
N THR A 190 12.59 -31.63 -0.36
CA THR A 190 12.13 -30.42 -1.04
C THR A 190 11.99 -30.67 -2.55
N PRO A 191 10.80 -30.43 -3.16
CA PRO A 191 10.66 -30.48 -4.61
C PRO A 191 11.50 -29.42 -5.31
N VAL A 192 12.03 -29.74 -6.49
CA VAL A 192 12.70 -28.76 -7.35
C VAL A 192 11.85 -28.54 -8.58
N LEU A 193 11.32 -27.33 -8.74
CA LEU A 193 10.51 -26.95 -9.90
C LEU A 193 11.39 -26.82 -11.14
N ALA A 194 10.94 -27.42 -12.24
CA ALA A 194 11.48 -27.13 -13.56
C ALA A 194 10.84 -25.85 -14.14
N ALA A 195 11.43 -25.32 -15.21
CA ALA A 195 10.77 -24.29 -16.02
C ALA A 195 9.46 -24.86 -16.57
N PRO A 196 8.30 -24.30 -16.22
CA PRO A 196 7.02 -24.81 -16.65
C PRO A 196 6.70 -24.31 -18.05
N SER A 197 5.71 -24.97 -18.65
CA SER A 197 5.11 -24.51 -19.90
C SER A 197 3.90 -23.63 -19.58
N VAL A 198 3.74 -22.60 -20.41
CA VAL A 198 2.67 -21.60 -20.26
C VAL A 198 1.87 -21.54 -21.55
N ASP A 199 0.55 -21.61 -21.40
CA ASP A 199 -0.43 -21.37 -22.46
C ASP A 199 -1.20 -20.07 -22.15
N SER A 200 -2.21 -19.73 -22.93
CA SER A 200 -3.01 -18.53 -22.70
C SER A 200 -3.88 -18.60 -21.45
N ASP A 201 -4.19 -19.78 -20.95
CA ASP A 201 -5.12 -19.97 -19.83
C ASP A 201 -4.67 -21.08 -18.86
N ALA A 202 -3.42 -21.53 -19.00
CA ALA A 202 -2.87 -22.60 -18.19
C ALA A 202 -1.37 -22.44 -17.95
N VAL A 203 -0.93 -22.92 -16.79
CA VAL A 203 0.48 -23.08 -16.42
C VAL A 203 0.69 -24.53 -16.00
N THR A 204 1.54 -25.25 -16.73
CA THR A 204 1.90 -26.63 -16.37
C THR A 204 3.20 -26.66 -15.61
N LEU A 205 3.09 -26.88 -14.29
CA LEU A 205 4.20 -27.13 -13.39
C LEU A 205 4.66 -28.59 -13.51
N THR A 206 5.97 -28.75 -13.48
CA THR A 206 6.63 -30.05 -13.35
C THR A 206 7.76 -29.91 -12.36
N TRP A 207 7.95 -30.90 -11.50
CA TRP A 207 9.05 -30.94 -10.55
C TRP A 207 9.69 -32.32 -10.51
N THR A 208 10.92 -32.36 -10.03
CA THR A 208 11.57 -33.65 -9.75
C THR A 208 10.88 -34.32 -8.56
N PRO A 209 10.65 -35.64 -8.60
CA PRO A 209 10.08 -36.35 -7.46
C PRO A 209 10.97 -36.15 -6.22
N ALA A 210 10.42 -35.46 -5.21
CA ALA A 210 11.07 -35.35 -3.92
C ALA A 210 11.21 -36.74 -3.27
N ALA A 211 12.37 -37.00 -2.66
CA ALA A 211 12.62 -38.25 -1.93
C ALA A 211 11.52 -38.49 -0.89
N ASN A 212 11.03 -39.73 -0.79
CA ASN A 212 10.02 -40.15 0.20
C ASN A 212 8.65 -39.45 0.10
N ALA A 213 8.34 -38.78 -1.01
CA ALA A 213 7.03 -38.17 -1.21
C ALA A 213 5.96 -39.22 -1.59
N SER A 214 4.80 -39.13 -0.95
CA SER A 214 3.55 -39.82 -1.29
C SER A 214 2.57 -38.94 -2.09
N GLY A 215 2.84 -37.62 -2.15
CA GLY A 215 2.07 -36.63 -2.89
C GLY A 215 2.66 -35.23 -2.70
N TYR A 216 1.97 -34.22 -3.20
CA TYR A 216 2.40 -32.83 -3.21
C TYR A 216 1.22 -31.88 -3.02
N TYR A 217 1.45 -30.75 -2.35
CA TYR A 217 0.60 -29.58 -2.40
C TYR A 217 1.23 -28.54 -3.32
N VAL A 218 0.47 -28.07 -4.30
CA VAL A 218 0.80 -26.91 -5.13
C VAL A 218 0.11 -25.69 -4.51
N GLN A 219 0.89 -24.67 -4.19
CA GLN A 219 0.41 -23.41 -3.65
C GLN A 219 0.50 -22.34 -4.74
N ARG A 220 -0.55 -21.52 -4.88
CA ARG A 220 -0.62 -20.41 -5.84
C ARG A 220 -1.15 -19.15 -5.19
N VAL A 221 -0.57 -18.00 -5.54
CA VAL A 221 -1.13 -16.65 -5.28
C VAL A 221 -1.82 -16.12 -6.54
N ASN A 222 -3.02 -15.53 -6.37
CA ASN A 222 -3.85 -15.01 -7.45
C ASN A 222 -3.31 -13.73 -8.08
N ASP A 223 -3.98 -13.24 -9.13
CA ASP A 223 -3.56 -12.05 -9.87
C ASP A 223 -3.46 -10.79 -8.97
N ASP A 224 -4.45 -10.58 -8.11
CA ASP A 224 -4.52 -9.47 -7.17
C ASP A 224 -3.60 -9.63 -5.94
N GLY A 225 -2.81 -10.70 -5.91
CA GLY A 225 -1.97 -11.07 -4.79
C GLY A 225 -2.73 -11.59 -3.58
N SER A 226 -4.05 -11.76 -3.65
CA SER A 226 -4.84 -12.26 -2.53
C SER A 226 -4.89 -13.78 -2.51
N GLY A 227 -4.78 -14.34 -1.30
CA GLY A 227 -5.16 -15.72 -0.98
C GLY A 227 -4.26 -16.80 -1.60
N THR A 228 -3.82 -17.74 -0.76
CA THR A 228 -3.12 -18.94 -1.23
C THR A 228 -4.13 -20.04 -1.54
N THR A 229 -4.16 -20.52 -2.80
CA THR A 229 -4.89 -21.74 -3.14
C THR A 229 -3.96 -22.93 -2.97
N GLU A 230 -4.35 -23.90 -2.13
CA GLU A 230 -3.65 -25.19 -2.01
C GLU A 230 -4.35 -26.27 -2.85
N ILE A 231 -3.57 -26.96 -3.69
CA ILE A 231 -4.06 -28.04 -4.54
C ILE A 231 -3.24 -29.30 -4.28
N PHE A 232 -3.89 -30.37 -3.87
CA PHE A 232 -3.22 -31.66 -3.69
C PHE A 232 -3.11 -32.43 -5.00
N THR A 233 -1.95 -33.04 -5.25
CA THR A 233 -1.74 -33.98 -6.36
C THR A 233 -0.78 -35.10 -5.96
N SER A 234 -1.01 -36.30 -6.48
CA SER A 234 -0.05 -37.42 -6.36
C SER A 234 0.94 -37.50 -7.53
N SER A 235 0.77 -36.65 -8.54
CA SER A 235 1.65 -36.56 -9.71
C SER A 235 2.82 -35.62 -9.46
N THR A 236 3.90 -35.75 -10.22
CA THR A 236 5.02 -34.78 -10.25
C THR A 236 4.84 -33.70 -11.32
N SER A 237 3.60 -33.53 -11.77
CA SER A 237 3.17 -32.48 -12.66
C SER A 237 1.74 -32.09 -12.31
N TYR A 238 1.48 -30.79 -12.43
CA TYR A 238 0.16 -30.22 -12.28
C TYR A 238 -0.03 -29.15 -13.34
N THR A 239 -1.11 -29.26 -14.12
CA THR A 239 -1.55 -28.20 -15.02
C THR A 239 -2.59 -27.38 -14.31
N ASP A 240 -2.20 -26.19 -13.87
CA ASP A 240 -3.16 -25.20 -13.42
C ASP A 240 -3.86 -24.60 -14.64
N THR A 241 -5.18 -24.63 -14.66
CA THR A 241 -6.02 -24.20 -15.80
C THR A 241 -6.98 -23.11 -15.32
N ASN A 242 -7.67 -22.44 -16.25
CA ASN A 242 -8.60 -21.33 -15.95
C ASN A 242 -7.91 -20.08 -15.46
N LEU A 243 -6.68 -19.89 -15.89
CA LEU A 243 -5.91 -18.69 -15.63
C LEU A 243 -6.33 -17.61 -16.63
N ALA A 244 -6.42 -16.37 -16.17
CA ALA A 244 -6.62 -15.24 -17.06
C ALA A 244 -5.43 -15.14 -18.05
N PRO A 245 -5.66 -14.83 -19.34
CA PRO A 245 -4.59 -14.63 -20.31
C PRO A 245 -3.73 -13.41 -20.06
N GLY A 246 -2.45 -13.50 -20.40
CA GLY A 246 -1.48 -12.43 -20.17
C GLY A 246 -1.29 -12.06 -18.70
N THR A 247 -1.59 -12.98 -17.78
CA THR A 247 -1.64 -12.74 -16.33
C THR A 247 -0.53 -13.50 -15.62
N SER A 248 0.07 -12.86 -14.61
CA SER A 248 1.19 -13.41 -13.84
C SER A 248 0.72 -14.14 -12.57
N TYR A 249 1.26 -15.33 -12.35
CA TYR A 249 1.00 -16.18 -11.19
C TYR A 249 2.31 -16.66 -10.59
N LEU A 250 2.33 -16.80 -9.27
CA LEU A 250 3.41 -17.45 -8.56
C LEU A 250 2.98 -18.81 -8.01
N TYR A 251 3.92 -19.75 -8.02
CA TYR A 251 3.73 -21.08 -7.50
C TYR A 251 4.88 -21.53 -6.61
N GLN A 252 4.55 -22.34 -5.61
CA GLN A 252 5.51 -23.20 -4.91
C GLN A 252 4.90 -24.58 -4.68
N VAL A 253 5.75 -25.60 -4.49
CA VAL A 253 5.31 -26.99 -4.32
C VAL A 253 5.92 -27.58 -3.05
N GLN A 254 5.08 -28.19 -2.22
CA GLN A 254 5.47 -28.82 -0.97
C GLN A 254 5.21 -30.32 -1.05
N ALA A 255 6.22 -31.15 -0.79
CA ALA A 255 6.05 -32.60 -0.78
C ALA A 255 5.42 -33.10 0.52
N VAL A 256 4.66 -34.19 0.45
CA VAL A 256 4.05 -34.83 1.64
C VAL A 256 4.30 -36.33 1.69
N ASN A 257 4.40 -36.86 2.91
CA ASN A 257 4.47 -38.30 3.18
C ASN A 257 3.45 -38.67 4.28
N GLY A 258 2.28 -39.15 3.88
CA GLY A 258 1.15 -39.33 4.81
C GLY A 258 0.72 -37.99 5.41
N ALA A 259 0.81 -37.86 6.74
CA ALA A 259 0.50 -36.60 7.45
C ALA A 259 1.69 -35.62 7.51
N LEU A 260 2.90 -36.04 7.12
CA LEU A 260 4.09 -35.19 7.16
C LEU A 260 4.17 -34.28 5.94
N ARG A 261 4.46 -33.00 6.16
CA ARG A 261 4.79 -32.02 5.11
C ARG A 261 6.27 -31.66 5.17
N GLY A 262 6.92 -31.59 4.01
CA GLY A 262 8.31 -31.13 3.86
C GLY A 262 8.39 -29.60 3.70
N PHE A 263 9.58 -29.06 3.46
CA PHE A 263 9.70 -27.64 3.09
C PHE A 263 9.20 -27.40 1.65
N PRO A 264 8.64 -26.21 1.36
CA PRO A 264 8.24 -25.84 0.01
C PRO A 264 9.46 -25.68 -0.91
N SER A 265 9.24 -25.82 -2.22
CA SER A 265 10.21 -25.47 -3.25
C SER A 265 10.49 -23.97 -3.28
N GLU A 266 11.55 -23.58 -3.98
CA GLU A 266 11.72 -22.19 -4.44
C GLU A 266 10.47 -21.69 -5.20
N VAL A 267 10.22 -20.39 -5.10
CA VAL A 267 9.10 -19.71 -5.75
C VAL A 267 9.32 -19.61 -7.26
N SER A 268 8.26 -19.87 -8.02
CA SER A 268 8.28 -19.97 -9.48
C SER A 268 7.29 -18.98 -10.10
N ALA A 269 7.81 -17.91 -10.73
CA ALA A 269 7.02 -16.86 -11.37
C ALA A 269 6.69 -17.13 -12.84
N ARG A 270 5.41 -17.16 -13.22
CA ARG A 270 4.92 -17.54 -14.56
C ARG A 270 3.83 -16.61 -15.07
N ALA A 271 3.91 -16.24 -16.34
CA ALA A 271 2.84 -15.53 -17.03
C ALA A 271 2.16 -16.46 -18.03
N THR A 272 0.83 -16.47 -18.05
CA THR A 272 0.10 -17.03 -19.19
C THR A 272 0.44 -16.23 -20.44
N THR A 273 0.51 -16.89 -21.60
CA THR A 273 0.76 -16.18 -22.85
C THR A 273 -0.39 -15.20 -23.13
N ALA A 274 -0.07 -14.01 -23.63
CA ALA A 274 -1.09 -13.17 -24.27
C ALA A 274 -1.64 -14.00 -25.45
N GLY A 275 -2.90 -14.42 -25.38
CA GLY A 275 -3.46 -15.41 -26.30
C GLY A 275 -3.21 -15.03 -27.77
N VAL A 276 -2.36 -15.79 -28.47
CA VAL A 276 -2.04 -15.57 -29.89
C VAL A 276 -3.10 -16.21 -30.82
N ALA A 277 -4.03 -16.99 -30.28
CA ALA A 277 -5.33 -17.22 -30.89
C ALA A 277 -6.37 -16.47 -30.07
N VAL A 278 -7.22 -15.66 -30.72
CA VAL A 278 -8.21 -14.81 -30.02
C VAL A 278 -9.13 -15.71 -29.18
N HIS A 279 -8.86 -15.79 -27.89
CA HIS A 279 -9.76 -16.34 -26.90
C HIS A 279 -10.85 -15.28 -26.72
N GLN A 280 -11.88 -15.36 -27.54
CA GLN A 280 -12.95 -14.38 -27.60
C GLN A 280 -13.95 -14.68 -26.49
N ASP A 281 -14.51 -13.64 -25.89
CA ASP A 281 -15.77 -13.79 -25.16
C ASP A 281 -16.87 -14.04 -26.20
N ILE A 282 -17.29 -15.30 -26.31
CA ILE A 282 -18.32 -15.76 -27.25
C ILE A 282 -19.68 -15.17 -26.89
N THR A 283 -19.91 -14.86 -25.61
CA THR A 283 -21.12 -14.15 -25.17
C THR A 283 -21.13 -12.76 -25.77
N ALA A 284 -19.97 -12.12 -25.80
CA ALA A 284 -19.73 -10.82 -26.40
C ALA A 284 -19.74 -10.79 -27.95
N LEU A 285 -19.86 -11.94 -28.60
CA LEU A 285 -20.08 -12.04 -30.05
C LEU A 285 -21.53 -12.42 -30.39
N SER A 286 -22.33 -12.75 -29.38
CA SER A 286 -23.72 -13.11 -29.58
C SER A 286 -24.59 -11.85 -29.70
N SER A 287 -25.50 -11.88 -30.66
CA SER A 287 -26.57 -10.89 -30.78
C SER A 287 -27.92 -11.38 -30.23
N SER A 288 -27.96 -12.61 -29.69
CA SER A 288 -29.17 -13.21 -29.14
C SER A 288 -29.33 -12.89 -27.66
N VAL A 289 -30.55 -12.58 -27.22
CA VAL A 289 -30.87 -12.52 -25.80
C VAL A 289 -30.93 -13.96 -25.25
N PRO A 290 -30.39 -14.23 -24.06
CA PRO A 290 -30.54 -15.53 -23.41
C PRO A 290 -32.01 -15.96 -23.30
N VAL A 291 -32.23 -17.27 -23.24
CA VAL A 291 -33.55 -17.87 -23.05
C VAL A 291 -33.48 -18.78 -21.83
N GLU A 292 -34.45 -18.63 -20.94
CA GLU A 292 -34.57 -19.42 -19.71
C GLU A 292 -35.65 -20.50 -19.81
N GLN A 293 -35.56 -21.49 -18.92
CA GLN A 293 -36.56 -22.56 -18.80
C GLN A 293 -37.92 -22.03 -18.34
N HIS A 294 -37.92 -21.05 -17.44
CA HIS A 294 -39.09 -20.49 -16.79
C HIS A 294 -39.13 -18.99 -17.08
N PRO A 295 -39.81 -18.54 -18.15
CA PRO A 295 -39.78 -17.14 -18.57
C PRO A 295 -40.36 -16.21 -17.48
N GLY A 296 -39.47 -15.55 -16.73
CA GLY A 296 -39.63 -14.45 -15.78
C GLY A 296 -40.61 -14.61 -14.60
N ASN A 297 -40.23 -14.05 -13.44
CA ASN A 297 -41.11 -13.83 -12.28
C ASN A 297 -42.04 -12.59 -12.44
N GLY A 298 -41.87 -11.80 -13.52
CA GLY A 298 -42.61 -10.55 -13.78
C GLY A 298 -42.03 -9.29 -13.11
N VAL A 299 -40.85 -9.36 -12.48
CA VAL A 299 -40.17 -8.22 -11.84
C VAL A 299 -39.30 -7.49 -12.87
N ALA A 300 -39.53 -6.17 -13.01
CA ALA A 300 -38.75 -5.35 -13.93
C ALA A 300 -37.29 -5.24 -13.46
N GLY A 301 -36.34 -5.65 -14.31
CA GLY A 301 -34.91 -5.53 -14.04
C GLY A 301 -34.23 -6.79 -13.50
N GLU A 302 -34.94 -7.91 -13.35
CA GLU A 302 -34.39 -9.21 -12.91
C GLU A 302 -34.54 -10.34 -13.95
N ASP A 303 -34.75 -9.98 -15.21
CA ASP A 303 -35.00 -10.92 -16.31
C ASP A 303 -33.73 -11.64 -16.80
N VAL A 304 -33.89 -12.68 -17.63
CA VAL A 304 -32.77 -13.49 -18.12
C VAL A 304 -31.69 -12.70 -18.84
N ALA A 305 -31.99 -11.53 -19.42
CA ALA A 305 -30.97 -10.73 -20.11
C ALA A 305 -29.88 -10.27 -19.14
N LYS A 306 -30.17 -10.24 -17.84
CA LYS A 306 -29.23 -9.88 -16.78
C LYS A 306 -28.05 -10.83 -16.68
N VAL A 307 -28.23 -12.12 -16.99
CA VAL A 307 -27.08 -13.04 -16.96
C VAL A 307 -26.04 -12.76 -18.04
N THR A 308 -26.29 -11.86 -18.99
CA THR A 308 -25.33 -11.53 -20.03
C THR A 308 -25.30 -10.02 -20.29
N ASP A 309 -25.58 -9.14 -19.31
CA ASP A 309 -25.63 -7.69 -19.56
C ASP A 309 -24.33 -6.96 -19.27
N ASN A 310 -23.25 -7.72 -19.02
CA ASN A 310 -21.91 -7.23 -18.68
C ASN A 310 -21.86 -6.49 -17.35
N ASN A 311 -22.88 -6.66 -16.51
CA ASN A 311 -23.04 -5.89 -15.30
C ASN A 311 -23.12 -6.83 -14.09
N PRO A 312 -22.01 -7.02 -13.35
CA PRO A 312 -21.99 -7.91 -12.19
C PRO A 312 -22.89 -7.44 -11.03
N PHE A 313 -23.44 -6.22 -11.11
CA PHE A 313 -24.38 -5.66 -10.14
C PHE A 313 -25.85 -5.81 -10.55
N SER A 314 -26.11 -6.25 -11.78
CA SER A 314 -27.43 -6.70 -12.20
C SER A 314 -27.64 -8.15 -11.73
N LYS A 315 -28.88 -8.64 -11.74
CA LYS A 315 -29.13 -10.05 -11.41
C LYS A 315 -30.30 -10.62 -12.18
N TYR A 316 -30.15 -11.85 -12.59
CA TYR A 316 -31.26 -12.73 -12.91
C TYR A 316 -31.78 -13.37 -11.63
N TYR A 317 -33.10 -13.45 -11.51
CA TYR A 317 -33.78 -14.14 -10.42
C TYR A 317 -34.82 -15.14 -10.94
N GLU A 318 -34.77 -16.35 -10.39
CA GLU A 318 -35.67 -17.44 -10.71
C GLU A 318 -36.33 -17.99 -9.43
N PRO A 319 -37.67 -17.99 -9.32
CA PRO A 319 -38.39 -18.58 -8.19
C PRO A 319 -38.41 -20.13 -8.21
N SER A 320 -37.30 -20.74 -8.59
CA SER A 320 -37.04 -22.18 -8.59
C SER A 320 -35.59 -22.45 -8.20
N SER A 321 -35.36 -23.50 -7.42
CA SER A 321 -34.03 -23.93 -6.99
C SER A 321 -33.20 -24.55 -8.13
N SER A 322 -33.82 -24.88 -9.27
CA SER A 322 -33.18 -25.43 -10.47
C SER A 322 -33.80 -24.83 -11.73
N THR A 323 -32.98 -24.62 -12.76
CA THR A 323 -33.41 -24.02 -14.04
C THR A 323 -32.33 -24.27 -15.11
N TRP A 324 -32.65 -23.99 -16.38
CA TRP A 324 -31.62 -23.84 -17.41
C TRP A 324 -31.71 -22.48 -18.09
N ILE A 325 -30.55 -21.98 -18.51
CA ILE A 325 -30.37 -20.75 -19.28
C ILE A 325 -29.61 -21.11 -20.54
N ARG A 326 -30.08 -20.65 -21.69
CA ARG A 326 -29.52 -20.97 -23.01
C ARG A 326 -29.18 -19.72 -23.77
N LEU A 327 -28.03 -19.72 -24.43
CA LEU A 327 -27.58 -18.67 -25.33
C LEU A 327 -27.40 -19.25 -26.74
N GLU A 328 -27.85 -18.51 -27.76
CA GLU A 328 -27.45 -18.78 -29.14
C GLU A 328 -26.16 -18.02 -29.43
N THR A 329 -25.20 -18.65 -30.09
CA THR A 329 -23.88 -18.05 -30.34
C THR A 329 -23.55 -18.17 -31.82
N PRO A 330 -22.62 -17.37 -32.35
CA PRO A 330 -21.86 -17.80 -33.52
C PRO A 330 -21.31 -19.22 -33.26
N SER A 331 -21.15 -20.03 -34.31
CA SER A 331 -20.48 -21.32 -34.15
C SER A 331 -19.11 -21.06 -33.52
N ALA A 332 -18.91 -21.68 -32.36
CA ALA A 332 -17.78 -21.41 -31.49
C ALA A 332 -17.35 -22.68 -30.78
N VAL A 333 -16.06 -22.77 -30.48
CA VAL A 333 -15.51 -23.74 -29.56
C VAL A 333 -15.29 -23.02 -28.22
N VAL A 334 -16.28 -23.10 -27.33
CA VAL A 334 -16.14 -22.63 -25.95
C VAL A 334 -15.26 -23.61 -25.18
N THR A 335 -14.21 -23.10 -24.54
CA THR A 335 -13.24 -23.85 -23.74
C THR A 335 -13.24 -23.44 -22.27
N SER A 336 -13.86 -22.32 -21.93
CA SER A 336 -14.14 -21.95 -20.54
C SER A 336 -15.39 -21.08 -20.43
N TYR A 337 -15.91 -20.94 -19.22
CA TYR A 337 -17.05 -20.08 -18.91
C TYR A 337 -16.90 -19.52 -17.51
N SER A 338 -17.59 -18.43 -17.18
CA SER A 338 -17.63 -17.89 -15.82
C SER A 338 -19.04 -17.67 -15.34
N LEU A 339 -19.27 -17.83 -14.03
CA LEU A 339 -20.50 -17.47 -13.33
C LEU A 339 -20.18 -16.40 -12.29
N THR A 340 -21.01 -15.37 -12.16
CA THR A 340 -20.84 -14.29 -11.19
C THR A 340 -21.95 -14.31 -10.14
N SER A 341 -21.58 -14.28 -8.86
CA SER A 341 -22.54 -14.21 -7.76
C SER A 341 -23.34 -12.90 -7.77
N ALA A 342 -24.63 -12.97 -7.39
CA ALA A 342 -25.48 -11.78 -7.31
C ALA A 342 -25.17 -10.91 -6.08
N ASN A 343 -26.09 -10.02 -5.69
CA ASN A 343 -25.86 -8.99 -4.68
C ASN A 343 -26.34 -9.32 -3.24
N ASP A 344 -27.42 -10.10 -3.03
CA ASP A 344 -28.14 -10.11 -1.74
C ASP A 344 -28.21 -11.45 -0.96
N PHE A 345 -28.45 -12.62 -1.58
CA PHE A 345 -28.61 -13.89 -0.81
C PHE A 345 -27.72 -15.06 -1.26
N PRO A 346 -26.60 -15.37 -0.59
CA PRO A 346 -25.68 -16.46 -0.98
C PRO A 346 -26.34 -17.84 -1.09
N SER A 347 -27.41 -18.11 -0.32
CA SER A 347 -28.11 -19.39 -0.35
C SER A 347 -28.76 -19.71 -1.71
N ARG A 348 -28.97 -18.70 -2.56
CA ARG A 348 -29.59 -18.79 -3.89
C ARG A 348 -28.59 -18.98 -5.02
N ASP A 349 -27.30 -18.84 -4.74
CA ASP A 349 -26.28 -18.96 -5.77
C ASP A 349 -26.20 -20.42 -6.26
N PRO A 350 -25.91 -20.66 -7.57
CA PRO A 350 -25.79 -22.00 -8.10
C PRO A 350 -24.69 -22.78 -7.38
N LYS A 351 -24.99 -24.03 -7.04
CA LYS A 351 -24.08 -24.93 -6.32
C LYS A 351 -23.66 -26.11 -7.21
N ASP A 352 -24.62 -26.67 -7.93
CA ASP A 352 -24.45 -27.82 -8.83
C ASP A 352 -25.02 -27.48 -10.22
N TRP A 353 -24.27 -27.72 -11.30
CA TRP A 353 -24.73 -27.47 -12.67
C TRP A 353 -23.95 -28.27 -13.73
N THR A 354 -24.51 -28.32 -14.93
CA THR A 354 -23.83 -28.76 -16.14
C THR A 354 -23.80 -27.67 -17.21
N LEU A 355 -22.67 -27.51 -17.90
CA LEU A 355 -22.59 -26.74 -19.14
C LEU A 355 -22.76 -27.69 -20.33
N GLU A 356 -23.62 -27.34 -21.28
CA GLU A 356 -23.96 -28.18 -22.41
C GLU A 356 -23.89 -27.42 -23.74
N GLY A 357 -23.53 -28.11 -24.83
CA GLY A 357 -23.48 -27.58 -26.19
C GLY A 357 -24.45 -28.29 -27.14
N SER A 358 -25.02 -27.57 -28.11
CA SER A 358 -25.92 -28.12 -29.13
C SER A 358 -25.85 -27.34 -30.45
N ASN A 359 -26.12 -28.04 -31.56
CA ASN A 359 -26.26 -27.43 -32.89
C ASN A 359 -27.71 -27.46 -33.43
N ASP A 360 -28.59 -28.25 -32.83
CA ASP A 360 -29.99 -28.40 -33.24
C ASP A 360 -30.99 -27.91 -32.18
N GLY A 361 -30.53 -27.63 -30.95
CA GLY A 361 -31.35 -27.21 -29.82
C GLY A 361 -32.11 -28.34 -29.11
N THR A 362 -32.00 -29.59 -29.60
CA THR A 362 -32.69 -30.77 -29.04
C THR A 362 -31.74 -31.82 -28.48
N SER A 363 -30.60 -32.04 -29.13
CA SER A 363 -29.54 -32.94 -28.67
C SER A 363 -28.44 -32.12 -28.01
N TRP A 364 -28.15 -32.42 -26.74
CA TRP A 364 -27.22 -31.68 -25.91
C TRP A 364 -26.06 -32.56 -25.48
N THR A 365 -24.85 -32.09 -25.71
CA THR A 365 -23.60 -32.71 -25.25
C THR A 365 -23.14 -32.01 -23.98
N VAL A 366 -22.91 -32.76 -22.90
CA VAL A 366 -22.35 -32.21 -21.66
C VAL A 366 -20.88 -31.90 -21.87
N LEU A 367 -20.48 -30.66 -21.60
CA LEU A 367 -19.13 -30.13 -21.78
C LEU A 367 -18.40 -29.93 -20.46
N ASP A 368 -19.14 -29.74 -19.37
CA ASP A 368 -18.61 -29.64 -18.01
C ASP A 368 -19.71 -29.97 -16.98
N THR A 369 -19.28 -30.47 -15.82
CA THR A 369 -20.13 -30.77 -14.66
C THR A 369 -19.46 -30.24 -13.41
N ARG A 370 -20.17 -29.42 -12.64
CA ARG A 370 -19.69 -28.86 -11.38
C ARG A 370 -20.63 -29.21 -10.24
N THR A 371 -20.04 -29.50 -9.09
CA THR A 371 -20.77 -29.81 -7.86
C THR A 371 -20.15 -29.10 -6.67
N ASN A 372 -20.97 -28.77 -5.68
CA ASN A 372 -20.61 -28.18 -4.40
C ASN A 372 -19.73 -26.93 -4.53
N GLN A 373 -20.03 -26.10 -5.52
CA GLN A 373 -19.37 -24.80 -5.69
C GLN A 373 -20.00 -23.76 -4.77
N SER A 374 -19.25 -22.71 -4.43
CA SER A 374 -19.68 -21.60 -3.58
C SER A 374 -18.94 -20.31 -3.94
N PHE A 375 -19.54 -19.16 -3.71
CA PHE A 375 -18.88 -17.86 -3.90
C PHE A 375 -18.47 -17.28 -2.53
N THR A 376 -17.22 -16.87 -2.39
CA THR A 376 -16.69 -16.27 -1.15
C THR A 376 -17.06 -14.80 -1.02
N ASN A 377 -17.16 -14.09 -2.14
CA ASN A 377 -17.51 -12.67 -2.24
C ASN A 377 -18.74 -12.48 -3.15
N ARG A 378 -19.45 -11.36 -2.98
CA ARG A 378 -20.57 -10.96 -3.84
C ARG A 378 -20.07 -10.23 -5.08
N HIS A 379 -20.84 -10.27 -6.17
CA HIS A 379 -20.44 -9.75 -7.49
C HIS A 379 -19.13 -10.35 -8.02
N SER A 380 -18.76 -11.54 -7.53
CA SER A 380 -17.47 -12.17 -7.81
C SER A 380 -17.65 -13.25 -8.87
N ALA A 381 -16.89 -13.13 -9.96
CA ALA A 381 -16.86 -14.11 -11.03
C ALA A 381 -15.96 -15.30 -10.67
N ARG A 382 -16.43 -16.51 -10.95
CA ARG A 382 -15.62 -17.73 -10.94
C ARG A 382 -15.61 -18.32 -12.33
N ALA A 383 -14.41 -18.56 -12.87
CA ALA A 383 -14.20 -19.17 -14.17
C ALA A 383 -13.99 -20.69 -14.06
N TYR A 384 -14.42 -21.42 -15.09
CA TYR A 384 -14.44 -22.87 -15.16
C TYR A 384 -14.03 -23.32 -16.58
N SER A 385 -13.11 -24.27 -16.67
CA SER A 385 -12.75 -24.92 -17.93
C SER A 385 -13.84 -25.88 -18.32
N CYS A 386 -14.05 -26.03 -19.62
CA CYS A 386 -15.02 -26.95 -20.17
C CYS A 386 -14.55 -27.48 -21.52
N ASN A 387 -15.27 -28.46 -22.05
CA ASN A 387 -15.12 -28.93 -23.43
C ASN A 387 -13.67 -29.30 -23.79
N PRO A 388 -13.04 -30.24 -23.07
CA PRO A 388 -11.64 -30.63 -23.31
C PRO A 388 -11.42 -31.19 -24.72
N GLU A 389 -12.49 -31.70 -25.36
CA GLU A 389 -12.48 -32.20 -26.74
C GLU A 389 -12.58 -31.09 -27.79
N ARG A 390 -12.76 -29.82 -27.38
CA ARG A 390 -12.81 -28.64 -28.26
C ARG A 390 -13.89 -28.77 -29.35
N LEU A 391 -15.05 -29.31 -28.98
CA LEU A 391 -16.19 -29.44 -29.87
C LEU A 391 -16.85 -28.09 -30.14
N GLU A 392 -17.31 -27.88 -31.38
CA GLU A 392 -17.90 -26.61 -31.83
C GLU A 392 -19.45 -26.66 -31.77
N PHE A 393 -20.06 -25.64 -31.17
CA PHE A 393 -21.51 -25.51 -31.07
C PHE A 393 -22.00 -24.10 -31.39
N SER A 394 -23.27 -24.00 -31.79
CA SER A 394 -23.99 -22.74 -32.05
C SER A 394 -25.00 -22.40 -30.96
N ARG A 395 -25.14 -23.27 -29.95
CA ARG A 395 -25.96 -23.02 -28.75
C ARG A 395 -25.27 -23.61 -27.54
N TYR A 396 -25.30 -22.86 -26.45
CA TYR A 396 -24.79 -23.27 -25.15
C TYR A 396 -25.89 -23.15 -24.11
N ARG A 397 -25.92 -24.08 -23.14
CA ARG A 397 -26.90 -24.09 -22.05
C ARG A 397 -26.22 -24.34 -20.71
N LEU A 398 -26.44 -23.44 -19.77
CA LEU A 398 -26.14 -23.63 -18.35
C LEU A 398 -27.35 -24.26 -17.69
N HIS A 399 -27.21 -25.47 -17.17
CA HIS A 399 -28.29 -26.20 -16.52
C HIS A 399 -27.98 -26.31 -15.03
N ILE A 400 -28.60 -25.44 -14.23
CA ILE A 400 -28.45 -25.34 -12.79
C ILE A 400 -29.35 -26.39 -12.14
N GLN A 401 -28.74 -27.31 -11.40
CA GLN A 401 -29.39 -28.47 -10.82
C GLN A 401 -29.73 -28.27 -9.34
N ASP A 402 -28.87 -27.56 -8.60
CA ASP A 402 -29.07 -27.27 -7.18
C ASP A 402 -28.40 -25.95 -6.77
N ASN A 403 -28.85 -25.40 -5.64
CA ASN A 403 -28.30 -24.22 -4.99
C ASN A 403 -27.97 -24.54 -3.51
N HIS A 404 -27.67 -23.54 -2.69
CA HIS A 404 -27.31 -23.72 -1.29
C HIS A 404 -28.52 -23.88 -0.34
N GLY A 405 -29.60 -24.50 -0.81
CA GLY A 405 -30.77 -24.87 -0.01
C GLY A 405 -31.90 -23.83 -0.01
N ALA A 406 -31.84 -22.83 -0.90
CA ALA A 406 -32.94 -21.89 -1.11
C ALA A 406 -33.97 -22.45 -2.10
N GLY A 407 -35.23 -21.99 -2.00
CA GLY A 407 -36.27 -22.37 -2.96
C GLY A 407 -36.18 -21.65 -4.32
N ASP A 408 -35.26 -20.70 -4.44
CA ASP A 408 -35.06 -19.79 -5.55
C ASP A 408 -33.57 -19.66 -5.91
N THR A 409 -33.28 -19.32 -7.16
CA THR A 409 -31.91 -19.21 -7.70
C THR A 409 -31.66 -17.81 -8.25
N GLN A 410 -30.42 -17.35 -8.17
CA GLN A 410 -30.00 -16.07 -8.74
C GLN A 410 -28.64 -16.19 -9.43
N LEU A 411 -28.36 -15.29 -10.37
CA LEU A 411 -27.05 -15.19 -11.00
C LEU A 411 -26.85 -13.76 -11.51
N ALA A 412 -25.67 -13.17 -11.30
CA ALA A 412 -25.37 -11.86 -11.88
C ALA A 412 -24.98 -11.97 -13.35
N GLU A 413 -24.01 -12.84 -13.67
CA GLU A 413 -23.46 -12.92 -15.02
C GLU A 413 -23.05 -14.37 -15.36
N TRP A 414 -23.15 -14.72 -16.63
CA TRP A 414 -22.66 -15.92 -17.28
C TRP A 414 -21.91 -15.55 -18.56
N ARG A 415 -20.62 -15.85 -18.62
CA ARG A 415 -19.79 -15.61 -19.82
C ARG A 415 -19.23 -16.92 -20.36
N LEU A 416 -19.04 -16.95 -21.67
CA LEU A 416 -18.51 -18.08 -22.43
C LEU A 416 -17.28 -17.61 -23.19
N PHE A 417 -16.18 -18.34 -23.08
CA PHE A 417 -14.91 -17.97 -23.69
C PHE A 417 -14.38 -19.10 -24.56
N GLY A 418 -13.81 -18.75 -25.71
CA GLY A 418 -13.29 -19.73 -26.64
C GLY A 418 -12.92 -19.15 -27.99
N THR A 419 -12.99 -19.96 -29.05
CA THR A 419 -12.68 -19.52 -30.42
C THR A 419 -13.93 -19.51 -31.29
N SER A 420 -14.02 -18.54 -32.20
CA SER A 420 -15.05 -18.47 -33.24
C SER A 420 -14.45 -17.94 -34.54
N SER A 421 -15.10 -18.25 -35.66
CA SER A 421 -14.82 -17.62 -36.96
C SER A 421 -15.39 -16.19 -37.07
N ALA A 422 -16.24 -15.78 -36.12
CA ALA A 422 -16.65 -14.39 -35.96
C ALA A 422 -15.45 -13.53 -35.50
N SER A 423 -15.35 -12.31 -36.00
CA SER A 423 -14.30 -11.35 -35.65
C SER A 423 -14.84 -10.20 -34.81
N LEU A 424 -14.08 -9.80 -33.79
CA LEU A 424 -14.33 -8.60 -33.01
C LEU A 424 -14.30 -7.36 -33.92
N ALA A 425 -15.30 -6.48 -33.79
CA ALA A 425 -15.36 -5.16 -34.42
C ALA A 425 -15.04 -4.05 -33.39
N ALA A 426 -14.86 -2.82 -33.87
CA ALA A 426 -14.73 -1.67 -32.97
C ALA A 426 -16.01 -1.49 -32.13
N PRO A 427 -15.92 -1.01 -30.87
CA PRO A 427 -17.09 -0.85 -30.02
C PRO A 427 -18.08 0.20 -30.56
N ALA A 428 -19.30 0.19 -30.03
CA ALA A 428 -20.22 1.29 -30.23
C ALA A 428 -19.69 2.58 -29.58
N ALA A 429 -20.01 3.73 -30.17
CA ALA A 429 -19.60 5.02 -29.64
C ALA A 429 -20.36 5.34 -28.33
N PRO A 430 -19.69 5.93 -27.32
CA PRO A 430 -20.35 6.37 -26.09
C PRO A 430 -21.48 7.35 -26.38
N GLY A 431 -22.56 7.26 -25.62
CA GLY A 431 -23.71 8.17 -25.71
C GLY A 431 -23.59 9.34 -24.73
N SER A 432 -24.40 10.37 -24.92
CA SER A 432 -24.67 11.40 -23.91
C SER A 432 -23.43 11.95 -23.19
N VAL A 433 -22.36 12.25 -23.93
CA VAL A 433 -21.15 12.84 -23.33
C VAL A 433 -21.49 14.22 -22.79
N ASN A 434 -21.17 14.48 -21.51
CA ASN A 434 -21.43 15.75 -20.82
C ASN A 434 -20.20 16.17 -20.01
N ALA A 435 -19.97 17.47 -19.85
CA ALA A 435 -18.94 18.02 -18.97
C ALA A 435 -19.58 19.01 -17.98
N GLN A 436 -19.23 18.88 -16.71
CA GLN A 436 -19.74 19.69 -15.60
C GLN A 436 -18.56 20.21 -14.77
N ALA A 437 -18.46 21.53 -14.63
CA ALA A 437 -17.54 22.13 -13.68
C ALA A 437 -17.98 21.81 -12.25
N LEU A 438 -17.06 21.24 -11.47
CA LEU A 438 -17.28 20.84 -10.09
C LEU A 438 -16.75 21.89 -9.11
N SER A 439 -15.58 22.44 -9.41
CA SER A 439 -14.88 23.43 -8.57
C SER A 439 -14.02 24.37 -9.44
N GLY A 440 -13.17 25.18 -8.79
CA GLY A 440 -12.20 26.01 -9.48
C GLY A 440 -11.07 25.22 -10.16
N ASN A 441 -10.95 23.92 -9.91
CA ASN A 441 -9.87 23.11 -10.42
C ASN A 441 -10.29 21.68 -10.85
N GLN A 442 -11.60 21.40 -10.89
CA GLN A 442 -12.13 20.09 -11.28
C GLN A 442 -13.30 20.18 -12.27
N ILE A 443 -13.30 19.26 -13.23
CA ILE A 443 -14.42 19.02 -14.16
C ILE A 443 -14.74 17.53 -14.17
N ARG A 444 -16.02 17.19 -14.05
CA ARG A 444 -16.56 15.85 -14.27
C ARG A 444 -17.01 15.72 -15.72
N VAL A 445 -16.58 14.66 -16.38
CA VAL A 445 -17.04 14.25 -17.71
C VAL A 445 -17.82 12.95 -17.55
N THR A 446 -19.05 12.89 -18.01
CA THR A 446 -19.88 11.67 -17.95
C THR A 446 -20.30 11.25 -19.36
N TRP A 447 -20.57 9.96 -19.54
CA TRP A 447 -21.12 9.41 -20.78
C TRP A 447 -21.97 8.18 -20.48
N THR A 448 -22.83 7.82 -21.42
CA THR A 448 -23.54 6.54 -21.42
C THR A 448 -22.65 5.51 -22.10
N ASP A 449 -22.38 4.41 -21.40
CA ASP A 449 -21.81 3.23 -22.00
C ASP A 449 -22.84 2.62 -22.98
N ASN A 450 -22.48 2.61 -24.25
CA ASN A 450 -23.25 1.98 -25.32
C ASN A 450 -22.53 0.77 -25.90
N ALA A 451 -21.29 0.50 -25.45
CA ALA A 451 -20.53 -0.65 -25.87
C ALA A 451 -21.11 -1.86 -25.12
N GLY A 452 -22.29 -2.29 -25.58
CA GLY A 452 -22.95 -3.48 -25.07
C GLY A 452 -22.11 -4.73 -25.33
N GLN A 453 -22.66 -5.89 -24.95
CA GLN A 453 -22.00 -7.18 -25.15
C GLN A 453 -21.41 -7.38 -26.54
N LEU A 454 -22.11 -6.95 -27.60
CA LEU A 454 -21.62 -7.15 -28.95
C LEU A 454 -20.46 -6.18 -29.28
N ASN A 455 -19.22 -6.70 -29.18
CA ASN A 455 -17.95 -5.96 -29.31
C ASN A 455 -17.70 -4.97 -28.16
N PRO A 456 -17.47 -5.47 -26.94
CA PRO A 456 -17.31 -4.62 -25.77
C PRO A 456 -16.00 -3.83 -25.89
N GLU A 457 -16.00 -2.70 -25.23
CA GLU A 457 -14.82 -1.89 -25.01
C GLU A 457 -13.92 -2.49 -23.93
N ALA A 458 -12.62 -2.44 -24.14
CA ALA A 458 -11.63 -2.70 -23.12
C ALA A 458 -11.33 -1.43 -22.29
N SER A 459 -11.59 -0.26 -22.88
CA SER A 459 -11.33 1.04 -22.26
C SER A 459 -12.11 2.16 -22.95
N TYR A 460 -12.20 3.32 -22.28
CA TYR A 460 -12.54 4.57 -22.95
C TYR A 460 -11.33 5.48 -23.00
N ARG A 461 -11.07 6.06 -24.18
CA ARG A 461 -10.11 7.15 -24.36
C ARG A 461 -10.81 8.49 -24.23
N VAL A 462 -10.31 9.32 -23.32
CA VAL A 462 -10.81 10.66 -23.04
C VAL A 462 -9.71 11.67 -23.35
N GLU A 463 -10.01 12.64 -24.20
CA GLU A 463 -9.08 13.72 -24.51
C GLU A 463 -9.57 15.01 -23.87
N ARG A 464 -8.65 15.78 -23.28
CA ARG A 464 -8.84 17.13 -22.76
C ARG A 464 -7.97 18.11 -23.55
N ALA A 465 -8.48 19.29 -23.86
CA ALA A 465 -7.70 20.38 -24.47
C ALA A 465 -8.12 21.75 -23.94
N THR A 466 -7.27 22.76 -24.11
CA THR A 466 -7.59 24.18 -23.81
C THR A 466 -8.25 24.90 -24.98
N ASN A 467 -8.37 24.23 -26.13
CA ASN A 467 -9.11 24.72 -27.30
C ASN A 467 -9.96 23.63 -27.96
N SER A 468 -11.03 24.04 -28.64
CA SER A 468 -12.01 23.13 -29.25
C SER A 468 -11.49 22.31 -30.43
N SER A 469 -10.36 22.71 -31.03
CA SER A 469 -9.69 21.97 -32.10
C SER A 469 -8.71 20.89 -31.59
N PHE A 470 -8.50 20.79 -30.27
CA PHE A 470 -7.53 19.86 -29.66
C PHE A 470 -6.10 20.03 -30.19
N THR A 471 -5.68 21.28 -30.43
CA THR A 471 -4.32 21.60 -30.91
C THR A 471 -3.45 22.29 -29.86
N SER A 472 -4.02 22.64 -28.69
CA SER A 472 -3.30 23.20 -27.56
C SER A 472 -3.74 22.54 -26.25
N GLY A 473 -2.80 22.33 -25.33
CA GLY A 473 -3.06 21.72 -24.02
C GLY A 473 -3.67 20.31 -24.09
N LEU A 474 -3.36 19.54 -25.14
CA LEU A 474 -3.92 18.19 -25.33
C LEU A 474 -3.35 17.23 -24.28
N VAL A 475 -4.24 16.68 -23.47
CA VAL A 475 -3.95 15.58 -22.54
C VAL A 475 -4.87 14.42 -22.89
N VAL A 476 -4.31 13.21 -22.95
CA VAL A 476 -5.03 11.98 -23.27
C VAL A 476 -5.04 11.10 -22.04
N GLY A 477 -6.23 10.75 -21.55
CA GLY A 477 -6.44 9.78 -20.50
C GLY A 477 -7.20 8.56 -21.02
N THR A 478 -7.11 7.46 -20.29
CA THR A 478 -7.90 6.25 -20.51
C THR A 478 -8.60 5.82 -19.23
N THR A 479 -9.77 5.21 -19.38
CA THR A 479 -10.53 4.58 -18.29
C THR A 479 -10.74 3.10 -18.61
N GLY A 480 -10.99 2.26 -17.60
CA GLY A 480 -11.25 0.83 -17.82
C GLY A 480 -12.61 0.57 -18.49
N ALA A 481 -12.83 -0.68 -18.92
CA ALA A 481 -14.12 -1.15 -19.44
C ALA A 481 -15.28 -0.84 -18.48
N GLY A 482 -16.46 -0.54 -19.01
CA GLY A 482 -17.67 -0.19 -18.25
C GLY A 482 -17.64 1.19 -17.56
N SER A 483 -16.56 1.96 -17.72
CA SER A 483 -16.49 3.30 -17.14
C SER A 483 -17.49 4.24 -17.80
N THR A 484 -18.18 5.06 -17.01
CA THR A 484 -19.16 6.05 -17.49
C THR A 484 -18.83 7.48 -17.05
N GLU A 485 -17.69 7.68 -16.38
CA GLU A 485 -17.25 8.97 -15.86
C GLU A 485 -15.72 9.12 -15.87
N LEU A 486 -15.25 10.35 -16.10
CA LEU A 486 -13.91 10.83 -15.83
C LEU A 486 -13.92 12.12 -15.01
N ARG A 487 -13.09 12.19 -13.97
CA ARG A 487 -12.79 13.44 -13.26
C ARG A 487 -11.44 14.00 -13.70
N ALA A 488 -11.47 15.20 -14.24
CA ALA A 488 -10.26 15.95 -14.57
C ALA A 488 -9.95 16.90 -13.40
N THR A 489 -8.80 16.71 -12.76
CA THR A 489 -8.30 17.49 -11.62
C THR A 489 -7.13 18.40 -12.05
N GLY A 490 -6.62 19.23 -11.13
CA GLY A 490 -5.47 20.10 -11.37
C GLY A 490 -5.69 21.18 -12.44
N LEU A 491 -6.95 21.57 -12.67
CA LEU A 491 -7.30 22.53 -13.71
C LEU A 491 -7.09 23.98 -13.22
N ALA A 492 -6.73 24.88 -14.14
CA ALA A 492 -6.65 26.30 -13.84
C ALA A 492 -8.06 26.88 -13.57
N PRO A 493 -8.22 27.82 -12.61
CA PRO A 493 -9.50 28.47 -12.35
C PRO A 493 -9.92 29.42 -13.46
N ASN A 494 -11.24 29.59 -13.63
CA ASN A 494 -11.84 30.43 -14.68
C ASN A 494 -11.40 30.08 -16.11
N GLN A 495 -10.98 28.84 -16.36
CA GLN A 495 -10.49 28.37 -17.66
C GLN A 495 -11.49 27.41 -18.29
N THR A 496 -11.73 27.56 -19.60
CA THR A 496 -12.56 26.63 -20.36
C THR A 496 -11.72 25.47 -20.88
N TYR A 497 -12.20 24.25 -20.66
CA TYR A 497 -11.61 23.01 -21.17
C TYR A 497 -12.60 22.28 -22.08
N TYR A 498 -12.06 21.59 -23.08
CA TYR A 498 -12.82 20.83 -24.06
C TYR A 498 -12.50 19.34 -23.93
N PHE A 499 -13.54 18.50 -24.01
CA PHE A 499 -13.44 17.05 -23.81
C PHE A 499 -14.10 16.29 -24.96
N ARG A 500 -13.52 15.15 -25.34
CA ARG A 500 -14.14 14.19 -26.27
C ARG A 500 -13.77 12.76 -25.88
N VAL A 501 -14.67 11.82 -26.13
CA VAL A 501 -14.58 10.44 -25.62
C VAL A 501 -14.80 9.42 -26.76
N SER A 502 -14.04 8.33 -26.75
CA SER A 502 -14.25 7.18 -27.63
C SER A 502 -14.02 5.87 -26.86
N ALA A 503 -14.92 4.90 -27.02
CA ALA A 503 -14.70 3.52 -26.60
C ALA A 503 -13.63 2.84 -27.46
N GLN A 504 -12.79 1.99 -26.87
CA GLN A 504 -11.68 1.29 -27.53
C GLN A 504 -11.66 -0.19 -27.17
N ASN A 505 -11.33 -1.05 -28.13
CA ASN A 505 -10.96 -2.44 -27.90
C ASN A 505 -9.81 -2.85 -28.83
N ALA A 506 -9.43 -4.13 -28.83
CA ALA A 506 -8.36 -4.65 -29.68
C ALA A 506 -8.61 -4.49 -31.19
N ALA A 507 -9.87 -4.38 -31.62
CA ALA A 507 -10.23 -4.16 -33.03
C ALA A 507 -10.17 -2.69 -33.46
N GLY A 508 -10.13 -1.76 -32.50
CA GLY A 508 -9.96 -0.33 -32.75
C GLY A 508 -10.82 0.55 -31.85
N SER A 509 -10.93 1.82 -32.24
CA SER A 509 -11.76 2.81 -31.54
C SER A 509 -13.10 3.00 -32.24
N SER A 510 -14.13 3.19 -31.44
CA SER A 510 -15.40 3.76 -31.89
C SER A 510 -15.23 5.18 -32.45
N ILE A 511 -16.29 5.73 -33.03
CA ILE A 511 -16.33 7.16 -33.38
C ILE A 511 -16.19 7.99 -32.11
N THR A 512 -15.31 9.00 -32.15
CA THR A 512 -15.14 9.95 -31.05
C THR A 512 -16.34 10.90 -30.93
N VAL A 513 -16.90 11.01 -29.73
CA VAL A 513 -18.07 11.84 -29.42
C VAL A 513 -17.65 13.08 -28.63
N GLY A 514 -18.13 14.25 -29.04
CA GLY A 514 -17.74 15.57 -28.54
C GLY A 514 -17.37 16.53 -29.70
N PRO A 515 -16.75 17.70 -29.39
CA PRO A 515 -16.39 18.15 -28.06
C PRO A 515 -17.58 18.59 -27.21
N VAL A 516 -17.48 18.34 -25.91
CA VAL A 516 -18.19 19.07 -24.87
C VAL A 516 -17.23 19.97 -24.12
N SER A 517 -17.72 20.97 -23.40
CA SER A 517 -16.87 21.90 -22.67
C SER A 517 -17.47 22.29 -21.34
N ALA A 518 -16.61 22.60 -20.37
CA ALA A 518 -16.98 23.26 -19.13
C ALA A 518 -15.92 24.28 -18.74
N THR A 519 -16.33 25.31 -18.02
CA THR A 519 -15.46 26.37 -17.49
C THR A 519 -15.34 26.20 -15.99
N THR A 520 -14.13 25.99 -15.48
CA THR A 520 -13.89 25.94 -14.04
C THR A 520 -14.30 27.26 -13.37
N THR A 521 -14.70 27.22 -12.11
CA THR A 521 -15.06 28.42 -11.37
C THR A 521 -13.83 29.17 -10.85
N ALA A 522 -14.03 30.28 -10.15
CA ALA A 522 -12.97 30.84 -9.32
C ALA A 522 -12.65 29.86 -8.19
N ASN A 523 -11.37 29.79 -7.78
CA ASN A 523 -10.93 28.97 -6.65
C ASN A 523 -11.00 29.71 -5.30
N THR A 524 -11.86 30.72 -5.19
CA THR A 524 -12.00 31.51 -3.95
C THR A 524 -12.82 30.71 -2.93
N PRO A 525 -12.34 30.56 -1.68
CA PRO A 525 -13.11 29.93 -0.62
C PRO A 525 -14.46 30.64 -0.41
N PRO A 526 -15.59 29.91 -0.29
CA PRO A 526 -16.89 30.51 -0.05
C PRO A 526 -16.91 31.21 1.31
N ALA A 527 -17.67 32.31 1.43
CA ALA A 527 -17.80 33.05 2.68
C ALA A 527 -18.53 32.25 3.78
N SER A 528 -19.47 31.37 3.38
CA SER A 528 -20.14 30.41 4.26
C SER A 528 -20.72 29.25 3.43
N PHE A 529 -20.94 28.12 4.08
CA PHE A 529 -21.70 26.99 3.54
C PHE A 529 -22.31 26.16 4.67
N VAL A 530 -23.18 25.21 4.32
CA VAL A 530 -23.71 24.23 5.26
C VAL A 530 -22.86 22.98 5.16
N GLU A 531 -22.22 22.58 6.25
CA GLU A 531 -21.57 21.27 6.32
C GLU A 531 -22.66 20.20 6.21
N ASN A 532 -22.54 19.25 5.28
CA ASN A 532 -23.52 18.17 5.08
C ASN A 532 -22.77 16.84 5.01
N GLY A 533 -23.30 15.78 5.65
CA GLY A 533 -22.81 14.40 5.44
C GLY A 533 -22.07 13.74 6.61
N TRP A 534 -22.30 14.17 7.84
CA TRP A 534 -21.66 13.63 9.05
C TRP A 534 -22.36 12.36 9.53
N TYR A 535 -21.65 11.49 10.26
CA TYR A 535 -22.11 10.17 10.74
C TYR A 535 -23.39 10.20 11.62
N ASP A 536 -23.93 11.37 11.94
CA ASP A 536 -25.07 11.61 12.83
C ASP A 536 -26.13 12.61 12.30
N GLY A 537 -26.01 13.11 11.06
CA GLY A 537 -26.97 14.07 10.48
C GLY A 537 -26.76 15.54 10.91
N HIS A 538 -25.55 15.87 11.37
CA HIS A 538 -25.13 17.22 11.71
C HIS A 538 -25.06 18.15 10.48
N ASN A 539 -25.95 19.16 10.41
CA ASN A 539 -25.98 20.14 9.33
C ASN A 539 -25.86 21.57 9.90
N ARG A 540 -24.64 22.06 10.11
CA ARG A 540 -24.39 23.42 10.62
C ARG A 540 -23.96 24.39 9.53
N THR A 541 -24.36 25.64 9.68
CA THR A 541 -23.78 26.72 8.88
C THR A 541 -22.42 27.06 9.45
N VAL A 542 -21.39 26.99 8.61
CA VAL A 542 -20.02 27.38 8.94
C VAL A 542 -19.65 28.65 8.19
N THR A 543 -18.90 29.53 8.85
CA THR A 543 -18.51 30.85 8.30
C THR A 543 -17.01 30.97 8.23
N LEU A 544 -16.50 31.49 7.11
CA LEU A 544 -15.07 31.70 6.90
C LEU A 544 -14.54 32.75 7.87
N ALA A 545 -13.52 32.41 8.65
CA ALA A 545 -12.87 33.30 9.60
C ALA A 545 -11.43 33.67 9.18
N TYR A 546 -10.76 32.81 8.41
CA TYR A 546 -9.41 33.04 7.91
C TYR A 546 -9.21 32.35 6.56
N SER A 547 -8.47 32.98 5.65
CA SER A 547 -7.99 32.29 4.43
C SER A 547 -6.67 32.85 3.92
N ASP A 548 -5.85 31.97 3.37
CA ASP A 548 -4.66 32.29 2.58
C ASP A 548 -4.53 31.35 1.36
N ALA A 549 -3.33 31.22 0.79
CA ALA A 549 -3.08 30.35 -0.37
C ALA A 549 -3.12 28.83 -0.04
N ASN A 550 -3.08 28.46 1.24
CA ASN A 550 -3.03 27.09 1.72
C ASN A 550 -4.30 26.69 2.47
N LEU A 551 -4.87 27.58 3.27
CA LEU A 551 -5.93 27.26 4.21
C LEU A 551 -7.14 28.17 4.02
N ALA A 552 -8.33 27.60 4.17
CA ALA A 552 -9.57 28.31 4.46
C ALA A 552 -10.17 27.73 5.75
N ALA A 553 -10.15 28.51 6.83
CA ALA A 553 -10.62 28.08 8.15
C ALA A 553 -12.03 28.62 8.43
N TYR A 554 -12.92 27.69 8.75
CA TYR A 554 -14.33 27.91 9.03
C TYR A 554 -14.64 27.53 10.47
N PHE A 555 -15.61 28.21 11.06
CA PHE A 555 -16.16 27.86 12.36
C PHE A 555 -17.67 27.79 12.27
N ASP A 556 -18.26 26.85 12.99
CA ASP A 556 -19.71 26.76 13.06
C ASP A 556 -20.33 27.98 13.77
N GLN A 557 -21.64 28.15 13.56
CA GLN A 557 -22.41 29.25 14.13
C GLN A 557 -22.47 29.30 15.67
N TYR A 558 -22.05 28.24 16.38
CA TYR A 558 -22.10 28.11 17.84
C TYR A 558 -20.78 28.45 18.51
N VAL A 559 -19.67 28.57 17.75
CA VAL A 559 -18.40 29.08 18.28
C VAL A 559 -18.58 30.57 18.66
N PRO A 560 -18.55 30.94 19.96
CA PRO A 560 -18.99 32.25 20.42
C PRO A 560 -18.02 33.40 20.09
N ASN A 561 -16.79 33.09 19.67
CA ASN A 561 -15.79 34.07 19.22
C ASN A 561 -14.88 33.49 18.12
N PRO A 562 -15.35 33.42 16.86
CA PRO A 562 -14.57 32.86 15.76
C PRO A 562 -13.25 33.60 15.51
N SER A 563 -13.20 34.92 15.77
CA SER A 563 -11.98 35.71 15.65
C SER A 563 -10.93 35.37 16.72
N GLY A 564 -11.34 34.85 17.87
CA GLY A 564 -10.43 34.31 18.89
C GLY A 564 -9.91 32.91 18.55
N ALA A 565 -10.62 32.17 17.69
CA ALA A 565 -10.32 30.81 17.30
C ALA A 565 -9.26 30.70 16.17
N THR A 566 -8.90 31.81 15.52
CA THR A 566 -7.95 31.82 14.39
C THR A 566 -6.50 31.57 14.79
N TRP A 567 -6.20 31.34 16.09
CA TRP A 567 -4.86 30.97 16.56
C TRP A 567 -4.33 29.69 15.89
N VAL A 568 -5.23 28.80 15.48
CA VAL A 568 -4.93 27.50 14.87
C VAL A 568 -4.57 27.64 13.38
N ALA A 569 -5.05 28.70 12.73
CA ALA A 569 -4.90 28.92 11.29
C ALA A 569 -3.44 29.00 10.81
N PRO A 570 -2.52 29.76 11.44
CA PRO A 570 -1.13 29.78 11.00
C PRO A 570 -0.44 28.41 11.10
N ILE A 571 -0.84 27.57 12.06
CA ILE A 571 -0.26 26.23 12.28
C ILE A 571 -0.72 25.29 11.16
N VAL A 572 -2.03 25.23 10.91
CA VAL A 572 -2.61 24.35 9.87
C VAL A 572 -2.20 24.82 8.47
N SER A 573 -2.09 26.14 8.25
CA SER A 573 -1.63 26.71 6.98
C SER A 573 -0.15 26.39 6.70
N GLU A 574 0.73 26.48 7.71
CA GLU A 574 2.13 26.07 7.60
C GLU A 574 2.23 24.56 7.32
N ALA A 575 1.48 23.74 8.07
CA ALA A 575 1.45 22.29 7.89
C ALA A 575 0.97 21.87 6.50
N TRP A 576 -0.09 22.48 5.99
CA TRP A 576 -0.58 22.17 4.63
C TRP A 576 0.38 22.66 3.54
N GLY A 577 1.03 23.81 3.76
CA GLY A 577 2.11 24.28 2.90
C GLY A 577 3.25 23.28 2.81
N TYR A 578 3.74 22.82 3.97
CA TYR A 578 4.76 21.78 4.07
C TYR A 578 4.30 20.47 3.41
N ALA A 579 3.06 20.02 3.65
CA ALA A 579 2.53 18.80 3.08
C ALA A 579 2.56 18.83 1.55
N LYS A 580 2.14 19.94 0.93
CA LYS A 580 2.18 20.12 -0.53
C LYS A 580 3.60 20.15 -1.09
N ASP A 581 4.50 20.86 -0.42
CA ASP A 581 5.90 21.01 -0.87
C ASP A 581 6.68 19.69 -0.77
N THR A 582 6.31 18.84 0.20
CA THR A 582 7.06 17.63 0.55
C THR A 582 6.47 16.37 -0.07
N TYR A 583 5.16 16.19 0.02
CA TYR A 583 4.51 14.93 -0.34
C TYR A 583 3.99 14.92 -1.77
N GLY A 584 3.64 16.08 -2.32
CA GLY A 584 3.17 16.23 -3.69
C GLY A 584 1.94 17.13 -3.80
N SER A 585 1.51 17.39 -5.04
CA SER A 585 0.32 18.22 -5.28
C SER A 585 -0.96 17.49 -4.88
N MET A 586 -1.91 18.25 -4.33
CA MET A 586 -3.20 17.74 -3.88
C MET A 586 -4.29 18.08 -4.88
N VAL A 587 -5.29 17.21 -5.01
CA VAL A 587 -6.43 17.41 -5.92
C VAL A 587 -7.16 18.74 -5.66
N ASP A 588 -7.27 19.18 -4.40
CA ASP A 588 -7.60 20.55 -4.02
C ASP A 588 -6.39 21.19 -3.31
N PRO A 589 -5.79 22.26 -3.87
CA PRO A 589 -4.59 22.89 -3.29
C PRO A 589 -4.89 23.69 -2.02
N ILE A 590 -6.16 23.97 -1.71
CA ILE A 590 -6.60 24.66 -0.50
C ILE A 590 -7.20 23.64 0.46
N LEU A 591 -6.72 23.63 1.70
CA LEU A 591 -7.31 22.86 2.77
C LEU A 591 -8.45 23.66 3.41
N HIS A 592 -9.61 23.03 3.58
CA HIS A 592 -10.77 23.59 4.24
C HIS A 592 -10.87 23.02 5.66
N MET A 593 -10.47 23.80 6.65
CA MET A 593 -10.58 23.41 8.06
C MET A 593 -11.94 23.85 8.62
N ILE A 594 -12.63 22.97 9.34
CA ILE A 594 -13.82 23.30 10.11
C ILE A 594 -13.57 23.09 11.61
N GLY A 595 -13.72 24.15 12.40
CA GLY A 595 -13.71 24.08 13.86
C GLY A 595 -15.12 24.10 14.43
N ASN A 596 -15.51 23.00 15.08
CA ASN A 596 -16.85 22.83 15.64
C ASN A 596 -16.89 23.05 17.16
N GLN A 597 -17.96 23.69 17.64
CA GLN A 597 -18.22 23.87 19.06
C GLN A 597 -18.83 22.61 19.66
N ASP A 598 -18.17 22.06 20.67
CA ASP A 598 -18.69 20.94 21.47
C ASP A 598 -19.88 21.39 22.34
N ASN A 599 -20.80 20.46 22.60
CA ASN A 599 -22.04 20.61 23.38
C ASN A 599 -22.94 21.78 22.91
N ALA A 600 -23.18 21.88 21.61
CA ALA A 600 -24.00 22.96 21.09
C ALA A 600 -25.50 22.79 21.40
N PRO A 601 -26.30 23.88 21.36
CA PRO A 601 -27.74 23.81 21.61
C PRO A 601 -28.48 22.86 20.66
N GLY A 602 -29.15 21.84 21.22
CA GLY A 602 -29.92 20.86 20.46
C GLY A 602 -29.24 19.49 20.33
N GLU A 603 -27.98 19.40 20.74
CA GLU A 603 -27.27 18.12 20.83
C GLU A 603 -27.61 17.40 22.12
N VAL A 604 -27.64 16.08 22.07
CA VAL A 604 -27.65 15.29 23.30
C VAL A 604 -26.23 15.40 23.88
N PRO A 605 -26.04 15.93 25.10
CA PRO A 605 -24.71 16.06 25.68
C PRO A 605 -23.95 14.73 25.64
N GLY A 606 -22.76 14.73 25.06
CA GLY A 606 -21.94 13.53 24.87
C GLY A 606 -22.29 12.64 23.66
N THR A 607 -23.08 13.12 22.69
CA THR A 607 -23.36 12.37 21.43
C THR A 607 -22.45 12.70 20.26
N LEU A 608 -21.92 13.93 20.16
CA LEU A 608 -20.62 14.13 19.54
C LEU A 608 -19.63 13.53 20.55
N ALA A 609 -19.22 12.28 20.33
CA ALA A 609 -18.29 11.63 21.23
C ALA A 609 -17.06 12.56 21.42
N TYR A 610 -16.57 12.67 22.65
CA TYR A 610 -15.24 13.21 22.89
C TYR A 610 -14.25 12.58 21.89
N ASN A 611 -13.38 13.39 21.30
CA ASN A 611 -12.30 12.96 20.38
C ASN A 611 -12.71 12.56 18.95
N VAL A 612 -13.58 13.33 18.28
CA VAL A 612 -13.88 13.11 16.84
C VAL A 612 -13.17 14.16 15.99
N GLY A 613 -12.05 13.76 15.39
CA GLY A 613 -11.53 14.35 14.16
C GLY A 613 -12.14 13.64 12.96
N GLY A 614 -12.11 14.29 11.80
CA GLY A 614 -12.44 13.58 10.57
C GLY A 614 -12.08 14.36 9.31
N VAL A 615 -12.23 13.66 8.20
CA VAL A 615 -11.86 14.11 6.86
C VAL A 615 -13.01 13.92 5.89
N VAL A 616 -13.16 14.86 4.95
CA VAL A 616 -13.97 14.67 3.75
C VAL A 616 -13.10 15.02 2.54
N TYR A 617 -13.01 14.08 1.60
CA TYR A 617 -12.09 14.18 0.48
C TYR A 617 -12.63 15.02 -0.66
N ALA A 618 -11.74 15.66 -1.43
CA ALA A 618 -12.12 16.40 -2.64
C ALA A 618 -12.73 15.52 -3.75
N SER A 619 -12.64 14.20 -3.63
CA SER A 619 -13.35 13.24 -4.50
C SER A 619 -14.84 13.11 -4.13
N ASP A 620 -15.28 13.56 -2.96
CA ASP A 620 -16.67 13.48 -2.53
C ASP A 620 -17.50 14.69 -2.99
N SER A 621 -18.69 14.42 -3.52
CA SER A 621 -19.69 15.45 -3.81
C SER A 621 -20.22 16.13 -2.54
N ALA A 622 -20.23 15.45 -1.39
CA ALA A 622 -20.66 16.03 -0.12
C ALA A 622 -19.75 17.20 0.32
N ALA A 623 -18.45 17.11 0.03
CA ALA A 623 -17.48 18.18 0.27
C ALA A 623 -17.56 19.33 -0.73
N SER A 624 -18.48 19.28 -1.70
CA SER A 624 -18.43 20.14 -2.89
C SER A 624 -17.05 20.08 -3.57
N TYR A 625 -16.43 18.90 -3.53
CA TYR A 625 -15.13 18.60 -4.13
C TYR A 625 -13.95 19.36 -3.52
N ARG A 626 -13.98 19.54 -2.20
CA ARG A 626 -12.93 20.20 -1.40
C ARG A 626 -12.22 19.24 -0.47
N ASN A 627 -10.96 19.52 -0.17
CA ASN A 627 -10.24 18.84 0.89
C ASN A 627 -10.65 19.42 2.24
N ILE A 628 -11.49 18.71 3.01
CA ILE A 628 -12.02 19.19 4.28
C ILE A 628 -11.45 18.36 5.42
N ILE A 629 -10.95 19.03 6.47
CA ILE A 629 -10.69 18.42 7.78
C ILE A 629 -11.49 19.12 8.85
N PHE A 630 -11.83 18.42 9.91
CA PHE A 630 -12.54 19.00 11.01
C PHE A 630 -12.13 18.45 12.36
N THR A 631 -12.40 19.24 13.38
CA THR A 631 -12.24 18.83 14.78
C THR A 631 -13.24 19.57 15.66
N VAL A 632 -13.35 19.12 16.90
CA VAL A 632 -14.24 19.67 17.92
C VAL A 632 -13.42 20.24 19.08
N SER A 633 -13.88 21.35 19.65
CA SER A 633 -13.37 21.87 20.92
C SER A 633 -14.49 22.47 21.77
N SER A 634 -14.38 22.31 23.08
CA SER A 634 -15.25 22.97 24.05
C SER A 634 -14.87 24.44 24.28
N ASP A 635 -13.61 24.81 24.03
CA ASP A 635 -13.10 26.17 24.20
C ASP A 635 -12.14 26.55 23.07
N TRP A 636 -12.68 27.28 22.09
CA TRP A 636 -11.90 27.82 20.97
C TRP A 636 -11.15 29.12 21.31
N SER A 637 -11.40 29.72 22.48
CA SER A 637 -10.77 30.99 22.87
C SER A 637 -9.34 30.84 23.37
N ALA A 638 -8.93 29.61 23.70
CA ALA A 638 -7.58 29.25 24.13
C ALA A 638 -6.92 28.26 23.15
N PRO A 639 -5.61 28.35 22.90
CA PRO A 639 -4.89 27.35 22.12
C PRO A 639 -4.90 25.97 22.78
N ASP A 640 -5.30 24.95 22.03
CA ASP A 640 -5.18 23.53 22.39
C ASP A 640 -4.23 22.85 21.42
N TYR A 641 -2.96 22.73 21.83
CA TYR A 641 -1.91 22.06 21.06
C TYR A 641 -1.91 20.54 21.20
N GLY A 642 -2.68 20.00 22.13
CA GLY A 642 -2.86 18.57 22.30
C GLY A 642 -3.87 18.07 21.28
N TRP A 643 -5.13 17.96 21.69
CA TRP A 643 -6.16 17.31 20.89
C TRP A 643 -6.46 18.04 19.56
N VAL A 644 -6.76 19.33 19.60
CA VAL A 644 -7.20 20.08 18.40
C VAL A 644 -6.14 20.08 17.29
N VAL A 645 -4.89 20.42 17.62
CA VAL A 645 -3.81 20.45 16.61
C VAL A 645 -3.45 19.04 16.14
N GLN A 646 -3.27 18.08 17.05
CA GLN A 646 -2.90 16.72 16.66
C GLN A 646 -3.96 16.06 15.79
N SER A 647 -5.24 16.18 16.14
CA SER A 647 -6.33 15.64 15.31
C SER A 647 -6.36 16.28 13.93
N LEU A 648 -6.26 17.60 13.80
CA LEU A 648 -6.27 18.25 12.48
C LEU A 648 -5.09 17.82 11.58
N ILE A 649 -3.89 17.66 12.15
CA ILE A 649 -2.73 17.18 11.39
C ILE A 649 -2.87 15.70 11.06
N HIS A 650 -3.46 14.90 11.95
CA HIS A 650 -3.80 13.51 11.68
C HIS A 650 -4.76 13.38 10.48
N GLU A 651 -5.85 14.14 10.49
CA GLU A 651 -6.83 14.15 9.40
C GLU A 651 -6.27 14.70 8.09
N MET A 652 -5.39 15.70 8.18
CA MET A 652 -4.62 16.17 7.02
C MET A 652 -3.82 15.03 6.41
N GLY A 653 -3.33 14.15 7.28
CA GLY A 653 -2.62 12.97 6.84
C GLY A 653 -3.47 12.06 5.93
N HIS A 654 -4.70 11.76 6.32
CA HIS A 654 -5.60 10.99 5.46
C HIS A 654 -5.83 11.63 4.09
N ILE A 655 -5.84 12.96 4.00
CA ILE A 655 -5.93 13.66 2.71
C ILE A 655 -4.69 13.41 1.87
N VAL A 656 -3.49 13.54 2.45
CA VAL A 656 -2.24 13.26 1.75
C VAL A 656 -2.24 11.81 1.27
N GLU A 657 -2.50 10.86 2.17
CA GLU A 657 -2.61 9.44 1.87
C GLU A 657 -3.53 9.15 0.68
N SER A 658 -4.69 9.82 0.64
CA SER A 658 -5.76 9.55 -0.31
C SER A 658 -5.74 10.46 -1.55
N ASN A 659 -4.89 11.49 -1.63
CA ASN A 659 -4.92 12.46 -2.73
C ASN A 659 -3.52 12.99 -3.10
N ASN A 660 -2.49 12.16 -2.97
CA ASN A 660 -1.13 12.58 -3.25
C ASN A 660 -0.78 12.56 -4.75
N ASN A 661 0.18 13.41 -5.14
CA ASN A 661 0.69 13.50 -6.52
C ASN A 661 -0.43 13.69 -7.57
N GLY A 662 -1.49 14.40 -7.19
CA GLY A 662 -2.64 14.68 -8.03
C GLY A 662 -3.53 13.46 -8.31
N ILE A 663 -3.30 12.31 -7.66
CA ILE A 663 -4.04 11.06 -7.83
C ILE A 663 -4.85 10.77 -6.55
N ALA A 664 -6.15 10.57 -6.71
CA ALA A 664 -7.07 10.22 -5.62
C ALA A 664 -7.07 8.71 -5.30
N GLY A 665 -7.43 8.34 -4.08
CA GLY A 665 -7.44 6.99 -3.53
C GLY A 665 -6.17 6.65 -2.72
N SER A 666 -6.30 5.68 -1.81
CA SER A 666 -5.19 5.11 -1.05
C SER A 666 -5.10 3.60 -1.31
N PRO A 667 -4.26 3.15 -2.26
CA PRO A 667 -4.08 1.72 -2.54
C PRO A 667 -3.58 0.95 -1.31
N ALA A 668 -2.75 1.58 -0.48
CA ALA A 668 -2.12 0.95 0.67
C ALA A 668 -3.01 0.94 1.93
N PHE A 669 -4.18 1.59 1.92
CA PHE A 669 -5.06 1.71 3.09
C PHE A 669 -5.38 0.36 3.73
N ASN A 670 -5.64 -0.68 2.92
CA ASN A 670 -5.95 -2.01 3.46
C ASN A 670 -4.73 -2.72 4.08
N ALA A 671 -3.53 -2.41 3.60
CA ALA A 671 -2.29 -3.06 4.05
C ALA A 671 -1.85 -2.51 5.41
N TRP A 672 -1.84 -1.18 5.57
CA TRP A 672 -1.46 -0.53 6.84
C TRP A 672 -2.65 -0.22 7.75
N GLY A 673 -3.88 -0.25 7.25
CA GLY A 673 -5.08 0.06 8.04
C GLY A 673 -5.22 1.55 8.39
N ASP A 674 -6.36 1.89 9.00
CA ASP A 674 -6.66 3.27 9.36
C ASP A 674 -5.57 3.85 10.29
N SER A 675 -5.22 5.10 10.00
CA SER A 675 -4.40 6.00 10.83
C SER A 675 -2.89 5.72 10.90
N LYS A 676 -2.38 4.54 10.48
CA LYS A 676 -0.94 4.22 10.65
C LYS A 676 -0.01 5.15 9.86
N TRP A 677 -0.40 5.44 8.62
CA TRP A 677 0.34 6.41 7.81
C TRP A 677 0.21 7.84 8.37
N ALA A 678 -0.97 8.22 8.87
CA ALA A 678 -1.22 9.54 9.44
C ALA A 678 -0.40 9.81 10.72
N GLU A 679 -0.11 8.77 11.52
CA GLU A 679 0.72 8.85 12.72
C GLU A 679 2.18 9.26 12.38
N ILE A 680 2.83 8.58 11.42
CA ILE A 680 4.19 8.94 10.99
C ILE A 680 4.23 10.26 10.23
N PHE A 681 3.18 10.56 9.46
CA PHE A 681 3.02 11.87 8.83
C PHE A 681 2.94 12.99 9.87
N GLY A 682 2.15 12.81 10.93
CA GLY A 682 2.05 13.78 12.02
C GLY A 682 3.41 14.03 12.69
N TYR A 683 4.16 12.95 12.97
CA TYR A 683 5.53 13.07 13.48
C TYR A 683 6.43 13.90 12.57
N ASP A 684 6.43 13.62 11.26
CA ASP A 684 7.21 14.37 10.27
C ASP A 684 6.80 15.84 10.19
N VAL A 685 5.50 16.13 10.09
CA VAL A 685 4.98 17.51 10.04
C VAL A 685 5.44 18.28 11.27
N PHE A 686 5.25 17.73 12.47
CA PHE A 686 5.60 18.42 13.71
C PHE A 686 7.10 18.65 13.89
N LEU A 687 7.97 17.85 13.25
CA LEU A 687 9.41 18.13 13.21
C LEU A 687 9.75 19.38 12.37
N HIS A 688 8.89 19.75 11.43
CA HIS A 688 9.15 20.79 10.43
C HIS A 688 8.32 22.06 10.63
N LEU A 689 7.33 22.07 11.54
CA LEU A 689 6.59 23.28 11.89
C LEU A 689 7.43 24.24 12.73
N THR A 690 7.39 25.53 12.39
CA THR A 690 8.04 26.60 13.14
C THR A 690 7.06 27.38 14.02
N THR A 691 5.76 27.24 13.78
CA THR A 691 4.68 27.93 14.51
C THR A 691 4.34 27.32 15.87
N ILE A 692 4.83 26.12 16.18
CA ILE A 692 4.55 25.40 17.42
C ILE A 692 5.82 25.06 18.22
N SER A 693 5.63 24.62 19.47
CA SER A 693 6.72 24.12 20.31
C SER A 693 7.37 22.87 19.70
N PRO A 694 8.70 22.74 19.71
CA PRO A 694 9.40 21.56 19.20
C PRO A 694 9.15 20.28 20.02
N ASN A 695 8.42 20.37 21.14
CA ASN A 695 8.14 19.22 22.02
C ASN A 695 7.01 18.32 21.51
N LEU A 696 6.21 18.74 20.53
CA LEU A 696 5.06 17.96 20.07
C LEU A 696 5.45 16.71 19.29
N ALA A 697 6.51 16.76 18.48
CA ALA A 697 7.00 15.58 17.76
C ALA A 697 7.51 14.48 18.72
N PRO A 698 8.30 14.78 19.78
CA PRO A 698 8.61 13.82 20.84
C PRO A 698 7.39 13.20 21.53
N GLU A 699 6.31 13.95 21.73
CA GLU A 699 5.06 13.43 22.32
C GLU A 699 4.40 12.42 21.38
N ILE A 700 4.23 12.76 20.10
CA ILE A 700 3.71 11.85 19.06
C ILE A 700 4.57 10.58 18.94
N TYR A 701 5.89 10.72 18.99
CA TYR A 701 6.78 9.56 19.02
C TYR A 701 6.49 8.66 20.23
N ALA A 702 6.46 9.24 21.44
CA ALA A 702 6.26 8.49 22.67
C ALA A 702 4.90 7.77 22.71
N ASP A 703 3.86 8.41 22.19
CA ASP A 703 2.53 7.83 22.09
C ASP A 703 2.55 6.65 21.10
N ASN A 704 3.04 6.84 19.89
CA ASN A 704 2.93 5.81 18.84
C ASN A 704 3.85 4.60 19.03
N VAL A 705 5.03 4.74 19.67
CA VAL A 705 5.92 3.58 19.88
C VAL A 705 5.39 2.57 20.91
N SER A 706 4.39 2.95 21.70
CA SER A 706 3.85 2.14 22.80
C SER A 706 2.54 1.42 22.48
N HIS A 707 1.95 1.65 21.30
CA HIS A 707 0.65 1.08 20.91
C HIS A 707 0.75 0.13 19.71
N THR A 708 0.15 -1.05 19.82
CA THR A 708 -0.13 -1.91 18.66
C THR A 708 -1.46 -1.53 18.04
N ASP A 709 -1.61 -1.83 16.76
CA ASP A 709 -2.88 -1.70 16.06
C ASP A 709 -3.82 -2.92 16.23
N GLY A 710 -4.91 -2.93 15.47
CA GLY A 710 -5.86 -4.05 15.43
C GLY A 710 -5.30 -5.36 14.84
N PHE A 711 -4.17 -5.29 14.12
CA PHE A 711 -3.42 -6.45 13.65
C PHE A 711 -2.42 -6.97 14.70
N GLY A 712 -2.23 -6.23 15.80
CA GLY A 712 -1.29 -6.53 16.87
C GLY A 712 0.17 -6.27 16.48
N VAL A 713 0.40 -5.36 15.53
CA VAL A 713 1.73 -4.95 15.02
C VAL A 713 2.04 -3.53 15.52
N TYR A 714 3.29 -3.27 15.93
CA TYR A 714 3.73 -1.91 16.29
C TYR A 714 4.23 -1.16 15.04
N TRP A 715 3.32 -0.83 14.13
CA TRP A 715 3.65 -0.21 12.83
C TRP A 715 4.59 0.99 12.93
N PHE A 716 4.35 1.89 13.89
CA PHE A 716 5.19 3.05 14.06
C PHE A 716 6.61 2.67 14.48
N ARG A 717 6.74 1.82 15.51
CA ARG A 717 8.04 1.46 16.09
C ARG A 717 8.85 0.50 15.24
N ASP A 718 8.20 -0.54 14.72
CA ASP A 718 8.86 -1.69 14.08
C ASP A 718 8.99 -1.52 12.57
N TRP A 719 8.31 -0.53 11.97
CA TRP A 719 8.34 -0.33 10.52
C TRP A 719 8.60 1.12 10.11
N TYR A 720 7.67 2.04 10.37
CA TYR A 720 7.74 3.40 9.84
C TYR A 720 8.86 4.23 10.43
N TYR A 721 9.07 4.18 11.74
CA TYR A 721 10.10 4.99 12.40
C TYR A 721 11.52 4.57 11.96
N PRO A 722 11.90 3.28 11.95
CA PRO A 722 13.19 2.84 11.39
C PRO A 722 13.40 3.21 9.93
N LEU A 723 12.36 3.11 9.08
CA LEU A 723 12.42 3.57 7.69
C LEU A 723 12.65 5.09 7.60
N TYR A 724 11.96 5.85 8.45
CA TYR A 724 12.09 7.29 8.54
C TYR A 724 13.47 7.73 9.05
N THR A 725 14.05 7.05 10.02
CA THR A 725 15.37 7.39 10.60
C THR A 725 16.55 6.88 9.78
N GLY A 726 16.34 5.85 8.97
CA GLY A 726 17.39 5.20 8.18
C GLY A 726 18.01 3.98 8.87
N ASP A 727 17.36 3.42 9.90
CA ASP A 727 17.92 2.36 10.75
C ASP A 727 17.98 1.00 10.03
N PHE A 728 17.22 0.83 8.94
CA PHE A 728 17.27 -0.34 8.06
C PHE A 728 18.35 -0.25 6.96
N GLY A 729 19.34 0.63 7.14
CA GLY A 729 20.49 0.76 6.24
C GLY A 729 20.31 1.80 5.13
N ASN A 730 19.13 2.41 5.00
CA ASN A 730 18.83 3.55 4.13
C ASN A 730 19.42 4.86 4.69
N THR A 731 20.75 4.94 4.73
CA THR A 731 21.47 6.07 5.36
C THR A 731 21.50 7.35 4.51
N ASP A 732 21.22 7.24 3.20
CA ASP A 732 21.10 8.37 2.28
C ASP A 732 19.96 9.31 2.71
N ALA A 733 20.20 10.62 2.62
CA ALA A 733 19.21 11.63 2.97
C ALA A 733 18.00 11.61 2.03
N ASP A 734 18.17 11.13 0.79
CA ASP A 734 17.09 11.04 -0.19
C ASP A 734 16.22 9.79 -0.01
N HIS A 735 16.64 8.86 0.85
CA HIS A 735 15.94 7.60 1.13
C HIS A 735 15.41 7.48 2.56
N LYS A 736 15.38 8.57 3.32
CA LYS A 736 14.86 8.60 4.69
C LYS A 736 14.08 9.89 4.97
N GLY A 737 13.54 10.01 6.18
CA GLY A 737 12.74 11.14 6.59
C GLY A 737 11.50 11.32 5.69
N SER A 738 11.13 12.57 5.46
CA SER A 738 10.04 12.90 4.54
C SER A 738 10.29 12.52 3.08
N ARG A 739 11.55 12.35 2.66
CA ARG A 739 11.89 11.88 1.30
C ARG A 739 11.47 10.44 1.08
N PHE A 740 11.72 9.56 2.04
CA PHE A 740 11.19 8.19 2.02
C PHE A 740 9.66 8.17 1.90
N LEU A 741 8.99 8.88 2.81
CA LEU A 741 7.53 8.88 2.87
C LEU A 741 6.90 9.45 1.58
N SER A 742 7.48 10.50 1.02
CA SER A 742 7.05 11.08 -0.26
C SER A 742 7.33 10.13 -1.44
N ARG A 743 8.53 9.53 -1.49
CA ARG A 743 8.93 8.63 -2.58
C ARG A 743 8.04 7.41 -2.67
N PHE A 744 7.56 6.89 -1.54
CA PHE A 744 6.58 5.81 -1.53
C PHE A 744 5.37 6.14 -2.43
N PHE A 745 4.73 7.29 -2.24
CA PHE A 745 3.57 7.69 -3.07
C PHE A 745 3.93 8.01 -4.51
N GLN A 746 5.13 8.55 -4.76
CA GLN A 746 5.60 8.77 -6.13
C GLN A 746 5.75 7.44 -6.87
N LEU A 747 6.30 6.41 -6.23
CA LEU A 747 6.42 5.09 -6.83
C LEU A 747 5.04 4.46 -7.10
N LEU A 748 4.08 4.64 -6.19
CA LEU A 748 2.70 4.22 -6.46
C LEU A 748 2.13 4.94 -7.69
N ALA A 749 2.32 6.26 -7.80
CA ALA A 749 1.85 7.05 -8.93
C ALA A 749 2.54 6.65 -10.27
N GLU A 750 3.82 6.29 -10.21
CA GLU A 750 4.63 5.89 -11.37
C GLU A 750 4.29 4.48 -11.88
N HIS A 751 3.98 3.56 -10.98
CA HIS A 751 3.89 2.12 -11.31
C HIS A 751 2.48 1.54 -11.27
N LEU A 752 1.54 2.15 -10.53
CA LEU A 752 0.17 1.65 -10.49
C LEU A 752 -0.70 2.28 -11.59
N PRO A 753 -1.63 1.50 -12.17
CA PRO A 753 -2.59 2.03 -13.12
C PRO A 753 -3.53 3.01 -12.42
N THR A 754 -3.73 4.17 -13.05
CA THR A 754 -4.72 5.16 -12.62
C THR A 754 -5.80 5.32 -13.68
N ILE A 755 -7.01 5.60 -13.23
CA ILE A 755 -8.15 5.97 -14.05
C ILE A 755 -8.61 7.32 -13.52
N ASN A 756 -8.62 8.36 -14.36
CA ASN A 756 -9.12 9.70 -13.97
C ASN A 756 -8.33 10.35 -12.82
N SER A 757 -7.00 10.18 -12.81
CA SER A 757 -6.19 10.58 -11.66
C SER A 757 -6.75 10.02 -10.36
N THR A 758 -7.22 8.77 -10.38
CA THR A 758 -7.68 8.02 -9.23
C THR A 758 -7.09 6.63 -9.36
N TYR A 759 -6.53 6.09 -8.28
CA TYR A 759 -6.15 4.68 -8.26
C TYR A 759 -7.41 3.83 -8.47
N GLY A 760 -7.32 2.78 -9.29
CA GLY A 760 -8.44 1.84 -9.41
C GLY A 760 -8.83 1.25 -8.03
N ASN A 761 -10.00 0.63 -7.90
CA ASN A 761 -10.47 -0.03 -6.67
C ASN A 761 -9.65 -1.29 -6.28
N ARG A 762 -8.35 -1.34 -6.61
CA ARG A 762 -7.43 -2.43 -6.26
C ARG A 762 -6.57 -2.01 -5.08
N PRO A 763 -6.80 -2.54 -3.86
CA PRO A 763 -5.88 -2.33 -2.75
C PRO A 763 -4.56 -3.09 -2.98
N LEU A 764 -3.49 -2.59 -2.39
CA LEU A 764 -2.23 -3.33 -2.28
C LEU A 764 -2.41 -4.48 -1.30
N ASN A 765 -1.79 -5.62 -1.60
CA ASN A 765 -1.49 -6.62 -0.58
C ASN A 765 -0.24 -6.20 0.22
N LEU A 766 0.07 -6.94 1.30
CA LEU A 766 1.16 -6.57 2.19
C LEU A 766 2.54 -6.76 1.53
N GLY A 767 2.69 -7.77 0.66
CA GLY A 767 3.92 -7.96 -0.11
C GLY A 767 4.22 -6.82 -1.09
N GLU A 768 3.20 -6.29 -1.78
CA GLU A 768 3.33 -5.09 -2.61
C GLU A 768 3.69 -3.87 -1.77
N PHE A 769 3.02 -3.68 -0.64
CA PHE A 769 3.35 -2.58 0.28
C PHE A 769 4.83 -2.61 0.71
N ILE A 770 5.33 -3.78 1.14
CA ILE A 770 6.74 -3.97 1.51
C ILE A 770 7.65 -3.66 0.31
N HIS A 771 7.31 -4.15 -0.88
CA HIS A 771 8.07 -3.93 -2.11
C HIS A 771 8.20 -2.44 -2.47
N PHE A 772 7.11 -1.68 -2.38
CA PHE A 772 7.11 -0.24 -2.64
C PHE A 772 7.86 0.54 -1.55
N CYS A 773 7.79 0.11 -0.29
CA CYS A 773 8.64 0.67 0.77
C CYS A 773 10.12 0.41 0.50
N ALA A 774 10.50 -0.80 0.07
CA ALA A 774 11.88 -1.14 -0.26
C ALA A 774 12.41 -0.27 -1.41
N GLY A 775 11.59 -0.07 -2.45
CA GLY A 775 11.90 0.87 -3.53
C GLY A 775 12.09 2.32 -3.05
N ALA A 776 11.23 2.80 -2.15
CA ALA A 776 11.33 4.15 -1.60
C ALA A 776 12.57 4.33 -0.71
N ALA A 777 12.89 3.32 0.10
CA ALA A 777 14.04 3.30 1.00
C ALA A 777 15.36 2.97 0.27
N GLY A 778 15.31 2.48 -0.97
CA GLY A 778 16.49 2.10 -1.73
C GLY A 778 17.27 0.92 -1.12
N VAL A 779 16.64 0.14 -0.25
CA VAL A 779 17.22 -1.02 0.44
C VAL A 779 16.25 -2.18 0.39
N ASP A 780 16.79 -3.40 0.37
CA ASP A 780 15.97 -4.60 0.54
C ASP A 780 15.46 -4.65 1.98
N LEU A 781 14.16 -4.89 2.16
CA LEU A 781 13.49 -4.85 3.46
C LEU A 781 12.90 -6.21 3.84
N GLU A 782 13.25 -7.30 3.15
CA GLU A 782 12.64 -8.60 3.40
C GLU A 782 12.87 -9.09 4.83
N ASP A 783 14.10 -8.99 5.33
CA ASP A 783 14.46 -9.43 6.69
C ASP A 783 13.75 -8.56 7.75
N GLU A 784 13.70 -7.25 7.54
CA GLU A 784 12.99 -6.31 8.40
C GLU A 784 11.48 -6.55 8.37
N ALA A 785 10.92 -6.88 7.21
CA ALA A 785 9.50 -7.21 7.06
C ALA A 785 9.16 -8.54 7.74
N ARG A 786 10.07 -9.53 7.73
CA ARG A 786 9.92 -10.79 8.48
C ARG A 786 9.76 -10.53 9.98
N LEU A 787 10.47 -9.52 10.47
CA LEU A 787 10.46 -9.07 11.86
C LEU A 787 9.22 -8.22 12.18
N ALA A 788 8.87 -7.26 11.32
CA ALA A 788 7.77 -6.33 11.55
C ALA A 788 6.37 -6.94 11.30
N PHE A 789 6.24 -7.89 10.37
CA PHE A 789 4.96 -8.34 9.84
C PHE A 789 4.80 -9.86 9.87
N ARG A 790 4.47 -10.41 11.05
CA ARG A 790 3.98 -11.81 11.29
C ARG A 790 4.19 -12.74 10.09
N TRP A 791 5.45 -13.08 9.80
CA TRP A 791 5.79 -13.60 8.48
C TRP A 791 5.10 -14.93 8.17
N THR A 792 4.53 -15.05 6.97
CA THR A 792 3.85 -16.26 6.52
C THR A 792 4.32 -16.67 5.12
N PRO A 793 4.18 -17.95 4.73
CA PRO A 793 4.46 -18.37 3.35
C PRO A 793 3.59 -17.68 2.30
N GLN A 794 2.40 -17.20 2.68
CA GLN A 794 1.59 -16.37 1.80
C GLN A 794 2.29 -15.03 1.51
N LEU A 795 2.77 -14.35 2.55
CA LEU A 795 3.46 -13.06 2.41
C LEU A 795 4.74 -13.19 1.59
N GLU A 796 5.46 -14.30 1.73
CA GLU A 796 6.64 -14.64 0.92
C GLU A 796 6.30 -14.73 -0.58
N LEU A 797 5.18 -15.37 -0.93
CA LEU A 797 4.70 -15.38 -2.31
C LEU A 797 4.23 -13.98 -2.75
N GLU A 798 3.47 -13.25 -1.94
CA GLU A 798 3.02 -11.89 -2.28
C GLU A 798 4.18 -10.94 -2.61
N LEU A 799 5.24 -10.93 -1.78
CA LEU A 799 6.43 -10.10 -2.00
C LEU A 799 7.14 -10.49 -3.30
N ALA A 800 7.42 -11.78 -3.51
CA ALA A 800 8.07 -12.25 -4.74
C ALA A 800 7.27 -11.87 -6.01
N LYS A 801 5.93 -11.74 -5.87
CA LYS A 801 5.06 -11.39 -6.99
C LYS A 801 5.23 -9.92 -7.34
N ALA A 802 5.14 -9.06 -6.33
CA ALA A 802 5.35 -7.63 -6.49
C ALA A 802 6.70 -7.30 -7.14
N GLN A 803 7.77 -8.01 -6.76
CA GLN A 803 9.10 -7.88 -7.36
C GLN A 803 9.12 -8.21 -8.85
N THR A 804 8.33 -9.20 -9.27
CA THR A 804 8.25 -9.60 -10.68
C THR A 804 7.38 -8.63 -11.50
N GLU A 805 6.28 -8.15 -10.93
CA GLU A 805 5.33 -7.27 -11.61
C GLU A 805 5.79 -5.83 -11.70
N PHE A 806 6.57 -5.37 -10.70
CA PHE A 806 7.13 -4.03 -10.64
C PHE A 806 8.67 -4.09 -10.67
N PRO A 807 9.28 -4.58 -11.77
CA PRO A 807 10.73 -4.76 -11.85
C PRO A 807 11.49 -3.43 -11.82
N GLY A 808 10.83 -2.32 -12.19
CA GLY A 808 11.38 -0.97 -12.04
C GLY A 808 11.62 -0.58 -10.58
N VAL A 809 10.74 -1.03 -9.67
CA VAL A 809 10.89 -0.83 -8.22
C VAL A 809 12.00 -1.74 -7.67
N SER A 810 12.06 -3.01 -8.12
CA SER A 810 13.16 -3.92 -7.77
C SER A 810 14.53 -3.35 -8.13
N ALA A 811 14.62 -2.67 -9.27
CA ALA A 811 15.87 -2.12 -9.74
C ALA A 811 16.46 -1.05 -8.80
N LEU A 812 15.63 -0.38 -7.99
CA LEU A 812 16.02 0.68 -7.06
C LEU A 812 16.89 0.14 -5.92
N TYR A 813 16.47 -0.93 -5.28
CA TYR A 813 17.16 -1.49 -4.11
C TYR A 813 18.11 -2.64 -4.46
N LEU A 814 18.02 -3.20 -5.67
CA LEU A 814 18.99 -4.18 -6.20
C LEU A 814 20.16 -3.52 -6.95
N GLY A 815 20.19 -2.18 -7.06
CA GLY A 815 21.27 -1.45 -7.72
C GLY A 815 21.36 -1.67 -9.23
N THR A 816 20.24 -1.98 -9.90
CA THR A 816 20.18 -2.23 -11.36
C THR A 816 19.44 -1.14 -12.14
N CYS A 817 18.98 -0.08 -11.46
CA CYS A 817 18.24 1.01 -12.09
C CYS A 817 19.10 1.81 -13.09
N THR A 818 18.49 2.20 -14.22
CA THR A 818 19.11 3.09 -15.21
C THR A 818 18.45 4.47 -15.16
N PRO A 819 19.22 5.56 -14.93
CA PRO A 819 18.68 6.91 -14.86
C PRO A 819 18.03 7.36 -16.18
N GLU A 820 16.93 8.11 -16.06
CA GLU A 820 16.20 8.70 -17.18
C GLU A 820 16.99 9.84 -17.87
N SER A 821 16.59 10.27 -19.07
CA SER A 821 17.16 11.48 -19.70
C SER A 821 16.57 12.78 -19.12
N ASP A 822 17.24 13.93 -19.33
CA ASP A 822 16.74 15.23 -18.83
C ASP A 822 15.33 15.55 -19.36
N ALA A 823 15.05 15.19 -20.62
CA ALA A 823 13.75 15.40 -21.22
C ALA A 823 12.67 14.50 -20.59
N GLN A 824 13.01 13.25 -20.26
CA GLN A 824 12.11 12.33 -19.58
C GLN A 824 11.84 12.76 -18.14
N PHE A 825 12.88 13.21 -17.42
CA PHE A 825 12.79 13.78 -16.08
C PHE A 825 11.82 14.97 -16.03
N CYS A 826 12.00 15.94 -16.94
CA CYS A 826 11.11 17.09 -17.04
C CYS A 826 9.67 16.71 -17.40
N ALA A 827 9.49 15.78 -18.34
CA ALA A 827 8.16 15.34 -18.76
C ALA A 827 7.41 14.58 -17.66
N ARG A 828 8.11 13.69 -16.91
CA ARG A 828 7.55 12.94 -15.78
C ARG A 828 7.04 13.87 -14.69
N LEU A 829 7.79 14.93 -14.40
CA LEU A 829 7.47 15.92 -13.36
C LEU A 829 6.57 17.06 -13.86
N GLY A 830 6.01 16.95 -15.08
CA GLY A 830 5.08 17.94 -15.63
C GLY A 830 5.69 19.31 -15.93
N ALA A 831 7.02 19.43 -15.96
CA ALA A 831 7.68 20.70 -16.21
C ALA A 831 7.81 20.99 -17.71
N GLY A 832 7.14 22.05 -18.17
CA GLY A 832 7.22 22.53 -19.56
C GLY A 832 8.20 23.69 -19.76
N CYS A 833 8.71 24.29 -18.67
CA CYS A 833 9.64 25.41 -18.73
C CYS A 833 10.49 25.55 -17.45
N GLY A 834 11.58 26.31 -17.54
CA GLY A 834 12.41 26.68 -16.38
C GLY A 834 13.26 25.54 -15.83
N SER A 835 14.10 25.83 -14.84
CA SER A 835 14.94 24.80 -14.18
C SER A 835 14.11 23.93 -13.23
N LEU A 836 14.50 22.67 -13.08
CA LEU A 836 13.83 21.71 -12.20
C LEU A 836 14.85 20.88 -11.43
N SER A 837 14.63 20.71 -10.13
CA SER A 837 15.46 19.88 -9.26
C SER A 837 14.56 18.94 -8.46
N ASP A 838 14.80 17.64 -8.57
CA ASP A 838 14.01 16.58 -7.92
C ASP A 838 14.79 15.26 -7.95
N VAL A 839 14.21 14.20 -7.43
CA VAL A 839 14.73 12.83 -7.46
C VAL A 839 14.36 12.17 -8.80
N ASP A 840 15.34 11.54 -9.44
CA ASP A 840 15.13 10.83 -10.69
C ASP A 840 14.41 9.49 -10.48
N ASN A 841 14.09 8.81 -11.58
CA ASN A 841 13.46 7.49 -11.57
C ASN A 841 14.26 6.40 -10.82
N CYS A 842 15.53 6.65 -10.48
CA CYS A 842 16.39 5.74 -9.72
C CYS A 842 16.55 6.13 -8.25
N GLY A 843 15.84 7.15 -7.77
CA GLY A 843 15.99 7.60 -6.38
C GLY A 843 17.16 8.55 -6.18
N ALA A 844 17.89 8.95 -7.24
CA ALA A 844 19.04 9.84 -7.13
C ALA A 844 18.65 11.32 -7.32
N PRO A 845 19.19 12.25 -6.52
CA PRO A 845 18.92 13.67 -6.66
C PRO A 845 19.49 14.21 -7.98
N ARG A 846 18.68 14.99 -8.70
CA ARG A 846 19.02 15.53 -10.02
C ARG A 846 18.58 16.98 -10.17
N SER A 847 19.30 17.74 -10.98
CA SER A 847 18.92 19.09 -11.38
C SER A 847 19.07 19.27 -12.89
N VAL A 848 17.97 19.64 -13.55
CA VAL A 848 17.91 20.00 -14.96
C VAL A 848 17.83 21.52 -15.08
N SER A 849 18.81 22.11 -15.78
CA SER A 849 18.93 23.56 -15.90
C SER A 849 17.79 24.24 -16.67
N SER A 850 17.10 23.50 -17.55
CA SER A 850 15.88 23.97 -18.23
C SER A 850 15.05 22.81 -18.80
N CYS A 851 13.77 22.78 -18.46
CA CYS A 851 12.75 21.87 -19.00
C CYS A 851 12.01 22.44 -20.23
N GLY A 852 12.38 23.64 -20.68
CA GLY A 852 11.77 24.31 -21.83
C GLY A 852 11.63 25.82 -21.68
N SER A 853 10.91 26.46 -22.59
CA SER A 853 10.68 27.91 -22.63
C SER A 853 9.24 28.25 -23.02
N CYS A 854 8.68 29.32 -22.44
CA CYS A 854 7.33 29.77 -22.76
C CYS A 854 7.28 30.68 -23.99
N THR A 855 6.15 30.66 -24.68
CA THR A 855 5.89 31.55 -25.82
C THR A 855 5.22 32.82 -25.31
N ALA A 856 5.76 34.00 -25.65
CA ALA A 856 5.17 35.27 -25.25
C ALA A 856 3.69 35.38 -25.68
N PRO A 857 2.77 35.92 -24.85
CA PRO A 857 3.01 36.67 -23.61
C PRO A 857 3.12 35.83 -22.32
N GLU A 858 3.14 34.51 -22.41
CA GLU A 858 3.22 33.64 -21.23
C GLU A 858 4.63 33.66 -20.63
N THR A 859 4.70 33.63 -19.31
CA THR A 859 5.94 33.46 -18.56
C THR A 859 5.92 32.13 -17.82
N CYS A 860 7.12 31.57 -17.59
CA CYS A 860 7.24 30.36 -16.79
C CYS A 860 6.81 30.67 -15.34
N GLY A 861 5.82 29.96 -14.82
CA GLY A 861 5.17 30.26 -13.54
C GLY A 861 4.09 31.35 -13.60
N GLY A 862 3.76 31.90 -14.77
CA GLY A 862 2.90 33.07 -14.89
C GLY A 862 1.46 32.85 -14.43
N GLY A 863 0.95 31.62 -14.50
CA GLY A 863 -0.40 31.24 -14.05
C GLY A 863 -0.51 30.84 -12.58
N GLY A 864 0.56 30.96 -11.79
CA GLY A 864 0.61 30.53 -10.39
C GLY A 864 1.09 29.08 -10.17
N THR A 865 1.27 28.30 -11.24
CA THR A 865 1.85 26.94 -11.21
C THR A 865 3.33 27.00 -11.59
N PRO A 866 4.27 26.62 -10.72
CA PRO A 866 5.70 26.56 -11.04
C PRO A 866 5.98 25.69 -12.28
N ASN A 867 7.01 26.04 -13.05
CA ASN A 867 7.50 25.25 -14.20
C ASN A 867 6.48 25.00 -15.34
N GLU A 868 5.33 25.68 -15.33
CA GLU A 868 4.36 25.72 -16.43
C GLU A 868 4.21 27.13 -17.03
N CYS A 869 3.82 27.22 -18.30
CA CYS A 869 3.58 28.50 -18.96
C CYS A 869 2.20 29.05 -18.60
N GLY A 870 2.13 30.32 -18.18
CA GLY A 870 0.86 31.00 -17.91
C GLY A 870 0.96 32.52 -17.96
N ALA A 871 -0.19 33.20 -17.86
CA ALA A 871 -0.27 34.66 -17.95
C ALA A 871 -0.14 35.34 -16.57
N SER A 872 0.82 36.26 -16.43
CA SER A 872 1.20 36.89 -15.16
C SER A 872 0.09 37.74 -14.51
N GLY A 873 -0.40 37.29 -13.35
CA GLY A 873 -1.26 38.08 -12.47
C GLY A 873 -0.45 38.97 -11.51
N GLY A 874 0.20 40.02 -11.99
CA GLY A 874 0.93 41.01 -11.16
C GLY A 874 2.12 41.65 -11.87
N SER A 875 2.46 42.91 -11.54
CA SER A 875 3.46 43.73 -12.25
C SER A 875 4.79 43.93 -11.50
N ALA A 876 4.91 43.50 -10.24
CA ALA A 876 6.13 43.63 -9.43
C ALA A 876 6.81 42.26 -9.17
N PRO A 877 8.14 42.20 -9.00
CA PRO A 877 8.85 40.94 -8.78
C PRO A 877 8.35 40.12 -7.58
N CYS A 878 7.97 40.76 -6.47
CA CYS A 878 7.46 40.08 -5.27
C CYS A 878 5.95 39.82 -5.24
N ASP A 879 5.20 40.21 -6.28
CA ASP A 879 3.75 39.96 -6.33
C ASP A 879 3.44 38.46 -6.21
N GLY A 880 2.60 38.11 -5.22
CA GLY A 880 2.22 36.73 -4.91
C GLY A 880 3.29 35.90 -4.18
N LEU A 881 4.45 36.48 -3.85
CA LEU A 881 5.56 35.80 -3.18
C LEU A 881 5.77 36.27 -1.73
N CYS A 882 5.45 37.54 -1.45
CA CYS A 882 5.47 38.09 -0.10
C CYS A 882 4.69 39.41 -0.08
N SER A 883 4.30 39.87 1.12
CA SER A 883 3.63 41.17 1.29
C SER A 883 4.62 42.25 1.72
N SER A 884 4.54 43.44 1.10
CA SER A 884 5.29 44.64 1.48
C SER A 884 6.83 44.48 1.48
N PRO A 885 7.46 44.16 0.33
CA PRO A 885 8.90 43.98 0.27
C PRO A 885 9.65 45.29 0.51
N VAL A 886 10.85 45.19 1.08
CA VAL A 886 11.83 46.28 1.14
C VAL A 886 12.40 46.48 -0.25
N VAL A 887 11.94 47.52 -0.95
CA VAL A 887 12.41 47.86 -2.29
C VAL A 887 13.78 48.54 -2.21
N PHE A 888 14.74 48.06 -3.00
CA PHE A 888 16.03 48.70 -3.18
C PHE A 888 16.31 48.97 -4.67
N SER A 889 17.07 50.03 -4.94
CA SER A 889 17.25 50.57 -6.30
C SER A 889 18.72 50.70 -6.70
N THR A 890 19.63 49.97 -6.05
CA THR A 890 21.06 49.98 -6.33
C THR A 890 21.58 48.56 -6.52
N GLN A 891 22.46 48.39 -7.50
CA GLN A 891 23.06 47.09 -7.81
C GLN A 891 23.91 46.56 -6.65
N SER A 892 24.65 47.43 -5.95
CA SER A 892 25.34 47.12 -4.70
C SER A 892 24.47 47.41 -3.49
N TYR A 893 23.71 46.41 -3.04
CA TYR A 893 22.84 46.49 -1.86
C TYR A 893 23.29 45.49 -0.81
N HIS A 894 23.24 45.85 0.48
CA HIS A 894 23.53 44.96 1.59
C HIS A 894 22.33 44.98 2.53
N SER A 895 21.73 43.82 2.80
CA SER A 895 20.52 43.71 3.62
C SER A 895 20.74 44.12 5.07
N GLY A 896 21.99 44.04 5.53
CA GLY A 896 22.33 44.09 6.95
C GLY A 896 21.88 42.80 7.65
N ASN A 897 21.81 42.85 8.98
CA ASN A 897 21.27 41.76 9.78
C ASN A 897 19.76 41.64 9.50
N LEU A 898 19.34 40.51 8.94
CA LEU A 898 17.94 40.26 8.60
C LEU A 898 17.03 40.05 9.82
N GLY A 899 17.60 39.97 11.03
CA GLY A 899 16.84 39.66 12.24
C GLY A 899 16.30 38.23 12.22
N THR A 900 15.41 37.88 13.14
CA THR A 900 14.86 36.51 13.23
C THR A 900 13.52 36.31 12.50
N ALA A 901 12.88 37.40 12.06
CA ALA A 901 11.64 37.35 11.30
C ALA A 901 11.88 37.04 9.82
N ALA A 902 10.83 36.60 9.14
CA ALA A 902 10.83 36.52 7.68
C ALA A 902 10.95 37.93 7.10
N THR A 903 11.80 38.11 6.10
CA THR A 903 11.96 39.40 5.41
C THR A 903 11.81 39.20 3.91
N CYS A 904 11.40 40.27 3.24
CA CYS A 904 11.29 40.26 1.79
C CYS A 904 11.88 41.53 1.21
N HIS A 905 12.63 41.40 0.12
CA HIS A 905 13.28 42.51 -0.56
C HIS A 905 13.01 42.42 -2.05
N GLU A 906 12.84 43.57 -2.70
CA GLU A 906 12.50 43.64 -4.11
C GLU A 906 13.45 44.60 -4.85
N THR A 907 13.84 44.22 -6.07
CA THR A 907 14.54 45.12 -6.98
C THR A 907 14.17 44.82 -8.43
N THR A 908 14.12 45.87 -9.25
CA THR A 908 14.07 45.77 -10.72
C THR A 908 15.38 46.25 -11.36
N VAL A 909 16.45 46.34 -10.57
CA VAL A 909 17.79 46.65 -11.07
C VAL A 909 18.45 45.36 -11.54
N ASP A 910 19.01 45.38 -12.74
CA ASP A 910 19.83 44.27 -13.26
C ASP A 910 20.97 43.96 -12.28
N LEU A 911 21.00 42.75 -11.75
CA LEU A 911 22.03 42.28 -10.83
C LEU A 911 23.01 41.36 -11.57
N GLN A 912 24.31 41.52 -11.31
CA GLN A 912 25.34 40.61 -11.83
C GLN A 912 25.48 39.37 -10.95
N GLY A 913 25.13 39.48 -9.67
CA GLY A 913 25.10 38.36 -8.75
C GLY A 913 24.72 38.77 -7.34
N LEU A 914 24.69 37.78 -6.46
CA LEU A 914 24.41 37.95 -5.03
C LEU A 914 25.37 37.08 -4.22
N ASN A 915 25.65 37.48 -2.99
CA ASN A 915 26.30 36.67 -1.97
C ASN A 915 25.42 36.65 -0.72
N CYS A 916 25.23 35.49 -0.11
CA CYS A 916 24.47 35.36 1.14
C CYS A 916 25.14 34.37 2.10
N GLY A 917 24.96 34.62 3.40
CA GLY A 917 25.63 33.84 4.44
C GLY A 917 24.89 33.82 5.77
N ASN A 918 25.29 32.88 6.62
CA ASN A 918 24.76 32.65 7.97
C ASN A 918 23.28 32.22 8.02
N PHE A 919 22.82 31.46 7.03
CA PHE A 919 21.54 30.76 7.08
C PHE A 919 21.73 29.41 7.76
N ALA A 920 21.22 29.27 9.00
CA ALA A 920 21.25 28.01 9.74
C ALA A 920 20.14 27.06 9.26
N ALA A 921 20.27 25.76 9.59
CA ALA A 921 19.26 24.74 9.26
C ALA A 921 17.85 25.19 9.66
N GLY A 922 16.89 25.06 8.74
CA GLY A 922 15.51 25.52 8.89
C GLY A 922 15.24 26.96 8.42
N ARG A 923 16.26 27.81 8.25
CA ARG A 923 16.08 29.15 7.65
C ARG A 923 16.38 29.11 6.15
N THR A 924 15.38 29.44 5.35
CA THR A 924 15.48 29.42 3.88
C THR A 924 15.76 30.82 3.33
N PHE A 925 16.51 30.85 2.23
CA PHE A 925 16.66 32.02 1.37
C PHE A 925 16.14 31.66 -0.01
N ARG A 926 15.20 32.42 -0.54
CA ARG A 926 14.64 32.22 -1.88
C ARG A 926 14.81 33.46 -2.73
N ILE A 927 15.07 33.27 -4.02
CA ILE A 927 15.05 34.35 -5.01
C ILE A 927 13.98 33.98 -6.05
N ASN A 928 12.99 34.86 -6.23
CA ASN A 928 11.83 34.62 -7.11
C ASN A 928 11.09 33.31 -6.79
N GLY A 929 11.01 32.93 -5.51
CA GLY A 929 10.40 31.67 -5.05
C GLY A 929 11.34 30.46 -5.07
N VAL A 930 12.49 30.54 -5.76
CA VAL A 930 13.46 29.45 -5.89
C VAL A 930 14.37 29.39 -4.67
N LEU A 931 14.50 28.23 -4.02
CA LEU A 931 15.41 28.04 -2.89
C LEU A 931 16.88 28.17 -3.32
N VAL A 932 17.63 28.96 -2.57
CA VAL A 932 19.03 29.29 -2.84
C VAL A 932 19.89 28.88 -1.65
N THR A 933 20.97 28.17 -1.92
CA THR A 933 21.96 27.78 -0.91
C THR A 933 22.85 28.96 -0.53
N CYS A 934 22.82 29.37 0.74
CA CYS A 934 23.64 30.45 1.28
C CYS A 934 24.80 29.93 2.12
N ASN A 935 25.96 29.77 1.49
CA ASN A 935 27.19 29.28 2.12
C ASN A 935 28.35 30.30 2.08
N GLY A 936 28.07 31.57 1.79
CA GLY A 936 29.08 32.63 1.63
C GLY A 936 29.77 32.65 0.28
N ALA A 937 29.39 31.78 -0.67
CA ALA A 937 29.80 31.88 -2.07
C ALA A 937 28.87 32.80 -2.89
N ASN A 938 29.32 33.19 -4.08
CA ASN A 938 28.49 33.90 -5.02
C ASN A 938 27.39 32.98 -5.56
N VAL A 939 26.16 33.46 -5.48
CA VAL A 939 24.93 32.83 -5.95
C VAL A 939 24.70 33.18 -7.41
N THR A 940 24.38 32.16 -8.22
CA THR A 940 23.84 32.37 -9.58
C THR A 940 22.36 32.75 -9.47
N LEU A 941 21.98 33.87 -10.07
CA LEU A 941 20.61 34.37 -9.99
C LEU A 941 19.65 33.54 -10.88
N PRO A 942 18.41 33.26 -10.42
CA PRO A 942 17.38 32.67 -11.26
C PRO A 942 16.92 33.66 -12.34
N ALA A 943 16.06 33.23 -13.26
CA ALA A 943 15.48 34.15 -14.24
C ALA A 943 14.69 35.28 -13.54
N GLU A 944 14.70 36.47 -14.14
CA GLU A 944 13.95 37.61 -13.65
C GLU A 944 12.45 37.31 -13.64
N ARG A 945 11.79 37.69 -12.54
CA ARG A 945 10.34 37.65 -12.37
C ARG A 945 9.84 39.08 -12.49
N ASN A 946 8.90 39.31 -13.40
CA ASN A 946 8.31 40.64 -13.63
C ASN A 946 9.35 41.77 -13.78
N GLY A 947 10.48 41.49 -14.45
CA GLY A 947 11.57 42.45 -14.69
C GLY A 947 12.49 42.69 -13.50
N GLY A 948 12.58 41.75 -12.55
CA GLY A 948 13.46 41.88 -11.40
C GLY A 948 13.55 40.65 -10.51
N TYR A 949 13.91 40.89 -9.24
CA TYR A 949 14.17 39.87 -8.23
C TYR A 949 13.42 40.15 -6.93
N CYS A 950 12.79 39.12 -6.41
CA CYS A 950 12.21 39.06 -5.07
C CYS A 950 13.06 38.15 -4.18
N MET A 951 13.67 38.69 -3.13
CA MET A 951 14.53 37.96 -2.20
C MET A 951 13.77 37.73 -0.90
N GLN A 952 13.38 36.48 -0.65
CA GLN A 952 12.57 36.08 0.48
C GLN A 952 13.44 35.32 1.48
N THR A 953 13.35 35.68 2.75
CA THR A 953 13.99 34.93 3.83
C THR A 953 12.89 34.41 4.75
N SER A 954 12.93 33.13 5.12
CA SER A 954 12.02 32.63 6.18
C SER A 954 12.49 33.13 7.55
N ALA A 955 11.61 33.03 8.53
CA ALA A 955 11.99 33.23 9.93
C ALA A 955 13.07 32.21 10.34
N GLY A 956 13.93 32.58 11.29
CA GLY A 956 14.96 31.67 11.79
C GLY A 956 15.76 32.22 12.96
N ASN A 957 16.48 31.33 13.64
CA ASN A 957 17.06 31.58 14.97
C ASN A 957 18.33 32.46 14.99
N GLN A 958 18.99 32.68 13.84
CA GLN A 958 20.20 33.50 13.77
C GLN A 958 19.91 34.89 13.19
N PRO A 959 19.95 35.97 14.00
CA PRO A 959 19.59 37.32 13.54
C PRO A 959 20.62 37.96 12.59
N TRP A 960 21.82 37.39 12.47
CA TRP A 960 22.94 37.89 11.67
C TRP A 960 23.04 37.25 10.27
N ALA A 961 21.97 36.58 9.82
CA ALA A 961 21.83 36.22 8.41
C ALA A 961 21.81 37.49 7.54
N TYR A 962 22.43 37.41 6.37
CA TYR A 962 22.53 38.56 5.45
C TYR A 962 22.62 38.11 4.00
N PHE A 963 22.32 39.05 3.09
CA PHE A 963 22.71 38.97 1.70
C PHE A 963 23.24 40.32 1.20
N SER A 964 24.02 40.25 0.13
CA SER A 964 24.56 41.40 -0.58
C SER A 964 24.49 41.17 -2.09
N THR A 965 24.11 42.18 -2.85
CA THR A 965 24.03 42.13 -4.32
C THR A 965 25.19 42.91 -4.94
N PHE A 966 25.55 42.59 -6.17
CA PHE A 966 26.57 43.31 -6.94
C PHE A 966 26.28 43.31 -8.45
#